data_AF-A0A7H8R4D3-F1
#
_entry.id   AF-A0A7H8R4D3-F1
#
_cell.length_a   1.000
_cell.length_b   1.000
_cell.length_c   1.000
_cell.angle_alpha   90.00
_cell.angle_beta   90.00
_cell.angle_gamma   90.00
#
_symmetry.space_group_name_H-M   'P 1'
#
loop_
_entity.id
_entity.type
_entity.pdbx_description
1 polymer ?
#
loop_
_entity_poly.entity_id
_entity_poly.type
_entity_poly.pdbx_seq_one_letter_code
_entity_poly.pdbx_strand_id
1 'polypeptide(L)'
;MSSASTLSLRRNGKRQSCEQCRKMKIKCDHSLPKCGRCVKRNLDCFYDPAPMTQKFRSHRMEGDLLQLTKTGVKKAPRSSSMTSFSDLDPDNRRISSPHSVVINTPRVKTSGFVGPISYRTVMTDSQNQSDQLGSLGAAEDPTATHIIESRRLEMGLQVVDFLCKHAVPIRVLVERIYFIGRMPILPTTLALPALEHLWDMIEGDDDSVTSPSRLEAVIRIFHNSYQPIPITKSTKVDELSRLISGENVRWETICNILVLASIGLLHFHSREIEFIGYNKTDKQSLLAEFYEINDSLLGLTKESPFLNELVICLKYNQILYALIRFGESSQRAYSSFVDLMSCIYASGIHQDKPIIGDSPSFIDQWRRKIFATAYYMDKNIATALGRPPQMNRYYCVLEPPLDIDDEVTGPDLQQQLRMLDQNGWNMDGKRRPASLIRLRFLLATVREEILEHHLGVDKIDIGAKSQLALHKLRSIWQSCPNNIKYSPEMWNGQLSTQDILPILWLYLDYMYSTFLIYLTAHDPSKGTSERLLLVAKNIISTILSVNDERERAREVRSDFFGLFLPYGLPSAEILTKELLRRPSLGTDPAETHLPRAEIIRELTVYASCLSWVARPGSWNAEFCKEVKAKLIRILDQIINPSNNPPHLEQDGISRDNQGNANQELGDMMIGWDHLFDWDRGGHWDSGLDFLCEPVFYIVAIHGDGGHYQNSWTHPETKVFWLRDLLPQIVPRSRIMSFGYHASKSSFPATPTQDIALILLTEISELRNGTGSEKRPVIFLAHSFGVMILKGALVDSSSSNFHDIYSFVQGILFFGTPPDISHGLKTLLAISSQEETKESPQTLALRKDAEWLQVIASEYAKLEAAGGFPIVYFLESPHGEEPRGENLDEEEEKESQSRVIRMGKTHGMMIRFPNAKDGDFRQVEKYLKKITT
;
A
#
# COMPACT_ATOMS: atom_id res chain seq x y z
N MET A 1 51.06 51.24 -11.50
CA MET A 1 49.65 51.69 -11.59
C MET A 1 48.76 50.50 -11.28
N SER A 2 48.20 50.44 -10.08
CA SER A 2 47.34 49.35 -9.61
C SER A 2 45.91 49.53 -10.14
N SER A 3 45.34 48.46 -10.70
CA SER A 3 43.94 48.40 -11.11
C SER A 3 43.04 48.31 -9.88
N ALA A 4 42.24 49.35 -9.64
CA ALA A 4 41.24 49.39 -8.59
C ALA A 4 40.06 48.45 -8.93
N SER A 5 39.81 47.46 -8.09
CA SER A 5 38.65 46.57 -8.18
C SER A 5 37.37 47.33 -7.80
N THR A 6 36.52 47.58 -8.80
CA THR A 6 35.20 48.18 -8.64
C THR A 6 34.26 47.24 -7.86
N LEU A 7 33.78 47.68 -6.69
CA LEU A 7 32.77 46.99 -5.89
C LEU A 7 31.43 46.89 -6.64
N SER A 8 30.82 45.70 -6.65
CA SER A 8 29.49 45.44 -7.19
C SER A 8 28.41 46.24 -6.43
N LEU A 9 27.56 46.94 -7.18
CA LEU A 9 26.35 47.58 -6.66
C LEU A 9 25.23 46.54 -6.57
N ARG A 10 24.41 46.61 -5.52
CA ARG A 10 23.17 45.83 -5.45
C ARG A 10 22.17 46.34 -6.48
N ARG A 11 21.15 45.55 -6.84
CA ARG A 11 20.03 45.94 -7.74
C ARG A 11 19.33 47.25 -7.35
N ASN A 12 19.46 47.70 -6.10
CA ASN A 12 18.91 48.97 -5.59
C ASN A 12 19.92 50.14 -5.60
N GLY A 13 21.05 50.02 -6.29
CA GLY A 13 22.04 51.09 -6.45
C GLY A 13 22.91 51.39 -5.22
N LYS A 14 22.73 50.67 -4.10
CA LYS A 14 23.56 50.83 -2.89
C LYS A 14 24.76 49.87 -2.92
N ARG A 15 25.88 50.30 -2.34
CA ARG A 15 27.10 49.48 -2.21
C ARG A 15 26.82 48.21 -1.39
N GLN A 16 27.33 47.08 -1.86
CA GLN A 16 27.17 45.81 -1.16
C GLN A 16 28.02 45.79 0.11
N SER A 17 27.40 45.50 1.26
CA SER A 17 28.11 45.26 2.52
C SER A 17 28.88 43.93 2.47
N CYS A 18 30.02 43.83 3.16
CA CYS A 18 30.80 42.60 3.24
C CYS A 18 30.02 41.47 3.93
N GLU A 19 30.40 40.22 3.65
CA GLU A 19 29.64 39.04 4.12
C GLU A 19 29.57 38.93 5.64
N GLN A 20 30.64 39.28 6.35
CA GLN A 20 30.64 39.22 7.83
C GLN A 20 29.70 40.27 8.43
N CYS A 21 29.73 41.51 7.95
CA CYS A 21 28.79 42.53 8.42
C CYS A 21 27.34 42.21 8.04
N ARG A 22 27.11 41.59 6.87
CA ARG A 22 25.80 41.09 6.45
C ARG A 22 25.29 39.98 7.36
N LYS A 23 26.08 38.93 7.61
CA LYS A 23 25.70 37.80 8.50
C LYS A 23 25.41 38.26 9.92
N MET A 24 26.20 39.22 10.43
CA MET A 24 26.00 39.80 11.75
C MET A 24 24.94 40.90 11.79
N LYS A 25 24.27 41.22 10.66
CA LYS A 25 23.26 42.30 10.54
C LYS A 25 23.74 43.67 11.05
N ILE A 26 25.00 44.01 10.85
CA ILE A 26 25.60 45.31 11.24
C ILE A 26 26.00 46.15 10.03
N LYS A 27 25.98 47.48 10.18
CA LYS A 27 26.35 48.42 9.10
C LYS A 27 27.83 48.30 8.73
N CYS A 28 28.12 48.09 7.44
CA CYS A 28 29.47 48.06 6.88
C CYS A 28 29.92 49.47 6.48
N ASP A 29 31.21 49.79 6.67
CA ASP A 29 31.83 51.05 6.24
C ASP A 29 32.43 50.99 4.82
N HIS A 30 32.39 49.82 4.18
CA HIS A 30 32.74 49.60 2.77
C HIS A 30 34.19 49.95 2.38
N SER A 31 35.12 50.05 3.35
CA SER A 31 36.54 50.23 3.03
C SER A 31 37.13 48.96 2.42
N LEU A 32 38.04 49.14 1.45
CA LEU A 32 38.78 48.07 0.77
C LEU A 32 40.24 48.08 1.21
N PRO A 33 40.90 46.91 1.32
CA PRO A 33 40.39 45.57 1.03
C PRO A 33 39.53 44.97 2.17
N LYS A 34 39.64 45.48 3.40
CA LYS A 34 38.84 45.05 4.55
C LYS A 34 38.06 46.23 5.14
N CYS A 35 36.81 45.98 5.54
CA CYS A 35 35.97 46.96 6.23
C CYS A 35 36.55 47.24 7.63
N GLY A 36 36.59 48.50 8.09
CA GLY A 36 37.23 48.89 9.36
C GLY A 36 36.61 48.21 10.58
N ARG A 37 35.34 47.82 10.46
CA ARG A 37 34.60 47.07 11.49
C ARG A 37 35.05 45.61 11.60
N CYS A 38 35.39 44.96 10.48
CA CYS A 38 35.99 43.64 10.47
C CYS A 38 37.45 43.70 10.96
N VAL A 39 38.19 44.76 10.66
CA VAL A 39 39.56 44.96 11.18
C VAL A 39 39.56 45.04 12.70
N LYS A 40 38.69 45.88 13.29
CA LYS A 40 38.59 46.01 14.76
C LYS A 40 38.16 44.73 15.47
N ARG A 41 37.43 43.84 14.79
CA ARG A 41 36.93 42.58 15.35
C ARG A 41 37.74 41.37 14.93
N ASN A 42 38.85 41.57 14.21
CA ASN A 42 39.69 40.54 13.65
C ASN A 42 38.90 39.47 12.84
N LEU A 43 37.96 39.91 12.01
CA LEU A 43 37.11 39.04 11.18
C LEU A 43 37.60 39.04 9.73
N ASP A 44 37.49 37.90 9.06
CA ASP A 44 37.91 37.78 7.66
C ASP A 44 36.87 38.38 6.70
N CYS A 45 37.23 39.53 6.14
CA CYS A 45 36.34 40.42 5.42
C CYS A 45 36.43 40.18 3.92
N PHE A 46 35.34 39.76 3.29
CA PHE A 46 35.26 39.60 1.84
C PHE A 46 33.89 40.08 1.31
N TYR A 47 33.86 40.46 0.03
CA TYR A 47 32.67 40.91 -0.69
C TYR A 47 32.39 39.89 -1.81
N ASP A 48 31.33 39.10 -1.65
CA ASP A 48 30.93 38.06 -2.61
C ASP A 48 30.16 38.68 -3.80
N PRO A 49 30.57 38.47 -5.07
CA PRO A 49 29.89 39.06 -6.22
C PRO A 49 28.47 38.49 -6.49
N ALA A 50 28.07 37.37 -5.89
CA ALA A 50 26.74 36.77 -6.12
C ALA A 50 26.16 36.09 -4.84
N PRO A 51 25.58 36.88 -3.90
CA PRO A 51 25.25 36.43 -2.55
C PRO A 51 24.04 35.49 -2.38
N MET A 52 23.41 35.05 -3.47
CA MET A 52 22.16 34.28 -3.46
C MET A 52 22.22 33.14 -4.48
N THR A 53 23.04 32.14 -4.22
CA THR A 53 22.82 30.74 -4.60
C THR A 53 23.95 29.90 -4.03
N GLN A 54 23.64 29.12 -2.98
CA GLN A 54 24.02 27.71 -2.81
C GLN A 54 24.29 27.31 -1.35
N LYS A 55 23.49 26.31 -0.97
CA LYS A 55 23.84 25.06 -0.29
C LYS A 55 25.23 25.01 0.37
N PHE A 56 25.21 24.89 1.69
CA PHE A 56 26.34 24.49 2.52
C PHE A 56 26.96 23.18 2.01
N ARG A 57 28.19 23.26 1.52
CA ARG A 57 29.19 22.18 1.62
C ARG A 57 30.31 22.67 2.54
N SER A 58 30.63 21.87 3.55
CA SER A 58 31.75 22.05 4.45
C SER A 58 33.08 21.74 3.77
N HIS A 59 34.09 22.50 4.18
CA HIS A 59 35.40 22.72 3.59
C HIS A 59 36.42 21.56 3.76
N ARG A 60 37.26 21.38 2.71
CA ARG A 60 38.74 21.23 2.64
C ARG A 60 39.46 20.13 3.47
N MET A 61 40.56 19.53 3.00
CA MET A 61 41.75 20.16 2.39
C MET A 61 42.36 19.38 1.21
N GLU A 62 42.81 20.16 0.24
CA GLU A 62 43.64 19.81 -0.92
C GLU A 62 45.08 20.24 -0.61
N GLY A 63 46.06 19.44 -1.03
CA GLY A 63 47.49 19.76 -0.98
C GLY A 63 48.18 19.39 -2.29
N ASP A 64 48.64 20.42 -2.98
CA ASP A 64 49.67 20.49 -4.02
C ASP A 64 49.47 19.79 -5.38
N LEU A 65 49.24 20.63 -6.38
CA LEU A 65 49.46 20.36 -7.80
C LEU A 65 50.50 21.36 -8.31
N LEU A 66 51.70 20.86 -8.64
CA LEU A 66 52.66 21.56 -9.50
C LEU A 66 52.61 20.95 -10.90
N GLN A 67 52.37 21.85 -11.84
CA GLN A 67 52.32 21.66 -13.28
C GLN A 67 53.63 21.11 -13.84
N LEU A 68 53.54 20.29 -14.89
CA LEU A 68 54.37 20.49 -16.08
C LEU A 68 53.73 19.86 -17.32
N THR A 69 53.29 20.77 -18.19
CA THR A 69 52.93 20.60 -19.59
C THR A 69 54.05 19.94 -20.41
N LYS A 70 53.71 19.11 -21.40
CA LYS A 70 54.02 19.35 -22.83
C LYS A 70 53.62 18.20 -23.77
N THR A 71 52.74 18.55 -24.71
CA THR A 71 52.75 18.28 -26.17
C THR A 71 52.91 16.86 -26.72
N GLY A 72 52.02 16.49 -27.65
CA GLY A 72 52.38 15.58 -28.75
C GLY A 72 51.24 14.83 -29.42
N VAL A 73 50.74 15.37 -30.53
CA VAL A 73 49.85 14.72 -31.52
C VAL A 73 50.39 13.37 -32.00
N LYS A 74 49.53 12.33 -32.12
CA LYS A 74 49.44 11.41 -33.29
C LYS A 74 48.35 10.32 -33.19
N LYS A 75 47.55 10.26 -34.27
CA LYS A 75 46.89 9.11 -34.95
C LYS A 75 45.75 8.33 -34.24
N ALA A 76 44.60 8.33 -34.91
CA ALA A 76 43.53 7.32 -34.82
C ALA A 76 44.04 5.92 -35.24
N PRO A 77 43.48 4.81 -34.71
CA PRO A 77 42.36 4.17 -35.40
C PRO A 77 41.35 3.37 -34.53
N ARG A 78 40.16 3.14 -35.13
CA ARG A 78 39.23 2.00 -35.03
C ARG A 78 39.38 1.01 -33.85
N SER A 79 38.32 0.86 -33.04
CA SER A 79 37.54 -0.38 -32.85
C SER A 79 36.70 -0.31 -31.57
N SER A 80 35.56 -1.02 -31.58
CA SER A 80 34.88 -1.63 -30.42
C SER A 80 35.31 -1.15 -29.03
N SER A 81 34.51 -0.29 -28.39
CA SER A 81 34.65 0.00 -26.97
C SER A 81 33.54 -0.71 -26.20
N MET A 82 33.86 -1.90 -25.68
CA MET A 82 33.42 -2.23 -24.33
C MET A 82 33.93 -1.11 -23.43
N THR A 83 33.03 -0.39 -22.76
CA THR A 83 33.41 0.57 -21.72
C THR A 83 33.97 -0.22 -20.55
N SER A 84 35.30 -0.29 -20.47
CA SER A 84 36.00 -0.82 -19.31
C SER A 84 35.67 0.00 -18.07
N PHE A 85 35.62 -0.68 -16.92
CA PHE A 85 35.34 -0.19 -15.56
C PHE A 85 36.39 0.85 -15.02
N SER A 86 37.01 1.62 -15.92
CA SER A 86 38.16 2.50 -15.67
C SER A 86 37.78 3.97 -15.43
N ASP A 87 36.53 4.36 -15.71
CA ASP A 87 36.07 5.77 -15.67
C ASP A 87 35.40 6.17 -14.34
N LEU A 88 35.47 5.33 -13.31
CA LEU A 88 35.14 5.75 -11.94
C LEU A 88 36.29 6.58 -11.38
N ASP A 89 35.96 7.77 -10.87
CA ASP A 89 36.88 8.69 -10.18
C ASP A 89 37.77 7.89 -9.19
N PRO A 90 39.12 7.95 -9.30
CA PRO A 90 40.03 7.12 -8.52
C PRO A 90 39.87 7.24 -6.99
N ASP A 91 39.20 8.28 -6.49
CA ASP A 91 38.84 8.46 -5.08
C ASP A 91 37.76 7.48 -4.56
N ASN A 92 37.00 6.81 -5.44
CA ASN A 92 35.97 5.84 -5.03
C ASN A 92 36.51 4.43 -4.66
N ARG A 93 37.82 4.18 -4.77
CA ARG A 93 38.42 2.85 -4.50
C ARG A 93 38.68 2.55 -3.02
N ARG A 94 38.29 3.44 -2.09
CA ARG A 94 38.43 3.24 -0.64
C ARG A 94 37.15 3.62 0.11
N ILE A 95 36.01 3.04 -0.27
CA ILE A 95 34.75 3.26 0.43
C ILE A 95 34.53 2.11 1.43
N SER A 96 34.89 2.34 2.69
CA SER A 96 34.63 1.43 3.81
C SER A 96 33.27 1.69 4.50
N SER A 97 32.49 2.68 4.04
CA SER A 97 31.16 3.00 4.59
C SER A 97 30.20 3.55 3.53
N PRO A 98 28.88 3.29 3.59
CA PRO A 98 27.91 3.73 2.58
C PRO A 98 27.73 5.25 2.64
N HIS A 99 28.53 5.99 1.87
CA HIS A 99 28.33 7.42 1.61
C HIS A 99 27.61 7.61 0.27
N SER A 100 26.93 8.74 0.08
CA SER A 100 26.18 9.00 -1.15
C SER A 100 27.09 8.93 -2.38
N VAL A 101 26.70 8.17 -3.40
CA VAL A 101 27.46 7.96 -4.64
C VAL A 101 26.83 8.74 -5.79
N VAL A 102 27.66 9.42 -6.58
CA VAL A 102 27.21 10.14 -7.78
C VAL A 102 27.43 9.25 -9.00
N ILE A 103 26.39 9.07 -9.81
CA ILE A 103 26.45 8.34 -11.08
C ILE A 103 26.04 9.29 -12.21
N ASN A 104 26.82 9.28 -13.30
CA ASN A 104 26.51 10.02 -14.51
C ASN A 104 26.03 9.04 -15.59
N THR A 105 24.89 9.34 -16.20
CA THR A 105 24.27 8.48 -17.21
C THR A 105 23.90 9.30 -18.44
N PRO A 106 23.77 8.71 -19.64
CA PRO A 106 23.33 9.43 -20.83
C PRO A 106 21.92 9.98 -20.60
N ARG A 107 21.70 11.25 -20.96
CA ARG A 107 20.38 11.87 -20.86
C ARG A 107 19.47 11.30 -21.94
N VAL A 108 18.52 10.46 -21.55
CA VAL A 108 17.49 9.93 -22.47
C VAL A 108 16.31 10.89 -22.49
N LYS A 109 15.81 11.23 -23.67
CA LYS A 109 14.52 11.92 -23.83
C LYS A 109 13.40 10.96 -23.45
N THR A 110 13.02 10.91 -22.18
CA THR A 110 11.81 10.22 -21.72
C THR A 110 10.74 11.27 -21.40
N SER A 111 9.52 11.08 -21.90
CA SER A 111 8.36 11.87 -21.49
C SER A 111 7.99 11.60 -20.03
N GLY A 112 8.44 10.47 -19.46
CA GLY A 112 8.11 10.08 -18.10
C GLY A 112 6.59 10.00 -17.93
N PHE A 113 6.07 10.63 -16.87
CA PHE A 113 4.63 10.74 -16.63
C PHE A 113 3.96 11.91 -17.37
N VAL A 114 4.68 12.59 -18.28
CA VAL A 114 4.14 13.71 -19.06
C VAL A 114 3.40 13.16 -20.28
N GLY A 115 2.09 13.34 -20.31
CA GLY A 115 1.25 12.91 -21.43
C GLY A 115 1.39 13.76 -22.71
N PRO A 116 0.88 13.26 -23.85
CA PRO A 116 1.02 13.93 -25.15
C PRO A 116 0.35 15.31 -25.22
N ILE A 117 -0.71 15.52 -24.44
CA ILE A 117 -1.44 16.80 -24.37
C ILE A 117 -0.89 17.77 -23.30
N SER A 118 0.25 17.45 -22.68
CA SER A 118 0.84 18.32 -21.67
C SER A 118 1.38 19.61 -22.28
N TYR A 119 1.25 20.72 -21.55
CA TYR A 119 1.82 22.01 -21.94
C TYR A 119 3.31 21.91 -22.25
N ARG A 120 4.06 21.01 -21.59
CA ARG A 120 5.50 20.79 -21.86
C ARG A 120 5.72 20.20 -23.25
N THR A 121 4.96 19.17 -23.62
CA THR A 121 5.05 18.49 -24.92
C THR A 121 4.67 19.45 -26.05
N VAL A 122 3.58 20.21 -25.88
CA VAL A 122 3.12 21.21 -26.86
C VAL A 122 4.16 22.33 -27.06
N MET A 123 4.81 22.77 -25.97
CA MET A 123 5.86 23.78 -26.03
C MET A 123 7.14 23.24 -26.71
N THR A 124 7.54 21.99 -26.46
CA THR A 124 8.68 21.37 -27.15
C THR A 124 8.42 21.15 -28.63
N ASP A 125 7.19 20.80 -29.02
CA ASP A 125 6.82 20.67 -30.44
C ASP A 125 6.82 22.03 -31.14
N SER A 126 6.38 23.09 -30.45
CA SER A 126 6.45 24.46 -30.94
C SER A 126 7.90 24.96 -31.08
N GLN A 127 8.78 24.59 -30.14
CA GLN A 127 10.22 24.89 -30.19
C GLN A 127 10.93 24.15 -31.32
N ASN A 128 10.63 22.86 -31.52
CA ASN A 128 11.18 22.07 -32.62
C ASN A 128 10.72 22.59 -34.01
N GLN A 129 9.54 23.22 -34.09
CA GLN A 129 9.09 23.91 -35.31
C GLN A 129 9.76 25.28 -35.48
N SER A 130 10.06 26.01 -34.39
CA SER A 130 10.78 27.29 -34.47
C SER A 130 12.28 27.15 -34.69
N ASP A 131 12.89 26.02 -34.31
CA ASP A 131 14.33 25.76 -34.48
C ASP A 131 14.76 25.49 -35.94
N GLN A 132 13.81 25.49 -36.90
CA GLN A 132 14.13 25.60 -38.32
C GLN A 132 14.47 27.03 -38.77
N LEU A 133 14.27 28.05 -37.92
CA LEU A 133 14.65 29.44 -38.18
C LEU A 133 15.61 29.91 -37.07
N GLY A 134 16.91 29.73 -37.32
CA GLY A 134 17.92 29.61 -36.27
C GLY A 134 18.07 30.76 -35.28
N SER A 135 18.38 30.41 -34.03
CA SER A 135 19.25 31.18 -33.12
C SER A 135 19.49 30.44 -31.78
N LEU A 136 20.78 30.19 -31.47
CA LEU A 136 21.40 30.19 -30.13
C LEU A 136 20.65 29.51 -28.96
N GLY A 137 20.58 28.18 -28.96
CA GLY A 137 20.23 27.38 -27.78
C GLY A 137 21.49 26.93 -27.03
N ALA A 138 21.53 27.12 -25.71
CA ALA A 138 22.56 26.57 -24.84
C ALA A 138 22.71 25.06 -25.07
N ALA A 139 23.93 24.58 -25.28
CA ALA A 139 24.21 23.14 -25.39
C ALA A 139 23.70 22.45 -24.12
N GLU A 140 22.63 21.65 -24.23
CA GLU A 140 22.20 20.80 -23.12
C GLU A 140 23.31 19.78 -22.86
N ASP A 141 23.75 19.66 -21.60
CA ASP A 141 24.72 18.63 -21.22
C ASP A 141 24.18 17.24 -21.60
N PRO A 142 24.98 16.38 -22.25
CA PRO A 142 24.55 15.07 -22.74
C PRO A 142 24.35 14.03 -21.64
N THR A 143 24.68 14.37 -20.39
CA THR A 143 24.65 13.48 -19.23
C THR A 143 23.66 13.95 -18.16
N ALA A 144 22.94 12.99 -17.56
CA ALA A 144 22.13 13.16 -16.37
C ALA A 144 22.94 12.69 -15.14
N THR A 145 23.04 13.54 -14.14
CA THR A 145 23.71 13.20 -12.87
C THR A 145 22.68 12.74 -11.85
N HIS A 146 22.88 11.54 -11.33
CA HIS A 146 22.05 10.92 -10.30
C HIS A 146 22.85 10.76 -9.00
N ILE A 147 22.19 11.02 -7.86
CA ILE A 147 22.78 10.82 -6.53
C ILE A 147 22.08 9.63 -5.90
N ILE A 148 22.85 8.61 -5.55
CA ILE A 148 22.38 7.47 -4.77
C ILE A 148 22.66 7.78 -3.30
N GLU A 149 21.59 7.89 -2.52
CA GLU A 149 21.69 8.17 -1.09
C GLU A 149 22.26 6.97 -0.31
N SER A 150 22.96 7.25 0.79
CA SER A 150 23.51 6.23 1.70
C SER A 150 22.48 5.18 2.11
N ARG A 151 21.25 5.61 2.42
CA ARG A 151 20.15 4.71 2.80
C ARG A 151 19.84 3.68 1.70
N ARG A 152 19.90 4.06 0.43
CA ARG A 152 19.61 3.14 -0.70
C ARG A 152 20.75 2.15 -0.92
N LEU A 153 21.99 2.56 -0.63
CA LEU A 153 23.14 1.65 -0.64
C LEU A 153 23.03 0.63 0.51
N GLU A 154 22.62 1.06 1.71
CA GLU A 154 22.35 0.17 2.85
C GLU A 154 21.24 -0.85 2.54
N MET A 155 20.14 -0.40 1.94
CA MET A 155 19.07 -1.29 1.48
C MET A 155 19.56 -2.26 0.40
N GLY A 156 20.39 -1.81 -0.53
CA GLY A 156 21.00 -2.66 -1.55
C GLY A 156 21.90 -3.73 -0.94
N LEU A 157 22.70 -3.37 0.06
CA LEU A 157 23.54 -4.31 0.81
C LEU A 157 22.69 -5.36 1.54
N GLN A 158 21.62 -4.95 2.21
CA GLN A 158 20.68 -5.86 2.87
C GLN A 158 20.08 -6.89 1.88
N VAL A 159 19.73 -6.45 0.68
CA VAL A 159 19.20 -7.33 -0.38
C VAL A 159 20.25 -8.30 -0.90
N VAL A 160 21.48 -7.84 -1.14
CA VAL A 160 22.57 -8.72 -1.58
C VAL A 160 22.92 -9.74 -0.49
N ASP A 161 23.01 -9.31 0.78
CA ASP A 161 23.26 -10.21 1.91
C ASP A 161 22.15 -11.27 2.06
N PHE A 162 20.89 -10.86 1.85
CA PHE A 162 19.75 -11.78 1.84
C PHE A 162 19.83 -12.81 0.70
N LEU A 163 20.21 -12.38 -0.51
CA LEU A 163 20.40 -13.27 -1.66
C LEU A 163 21.48 -14.31 -1.37
N CYS A 164 22.61 -13.90 -0.78
CA CYS A 164 23.68 -14.81 -0.40
C CYS A 164 23.23 -15.82 0.65
N LYS A 165 22.45 -15.37 1.65
CA LYS A 165 21.95 -16.25 2.72
C LYS A 165 20.94 -17.28 2.23
N HIS A 166 20.10 -16.91 1.25
CA HIS A 166 18.92 -17.70 0.85
C HIS A 166 18.95 -18.16 -0.62
N ALA A 167 20.12 -18.30 -1.23
CA ALA A 167 20.28 -18.63 -2.66
C ALA A 167 19.51 -19.90 -3.07
N VAL A 168 19.67 -21.01 -2.33
CA VAL A 168 19.02 -22.30 -2.64
C VAL A 168 17.48 -22.21 -2.54
N PRO A 169 16.87 -21.73 -1.43
CA PRO A 169 15.43 -21.52 -1.37
C PRO A 169 14.91 -20.64 -2.52
N ILE A 170 15.57 -19.52 -2.81
CA ILE A 170 15.15 -18.59 -3.86
C ILE A 170 15.12 -19.30 -5.23
N ARG A 171 16.19 -20.01 -5.57
CA ARG A 171 16.31 -20.74 -6.83
C ARG A 171 15.15 -21.71 -7.04
N VAL A 172 14.95 -22.60 -6.07
CA VAL A 172 13.93 -23.65 -6.18
C VAL A 172 12.51 -23.06 -6.19
N LEU A 173 12.25 -22.02 -5.39
CA LEU A 173 10.94 -21.37 -5.36
C LEU A 173 10.59 -20.74 -6.72
N VAL A 174 11.55 -20.06 -7.36
CA VAL A 174 11.34 -19.40 -8.66
C VAL A 174 11.18 -20.42 -9.78
N GLU A 175 12.09 -21.40 -9.88
CA GLU A 175 12.00 -22.48 -10.87
C GLU A 175 10.64 -23.21 -10.77
N ARG A 176 10.17 -23.46 -9.54
CA ARG A 176 8.90 -24.13 -9.31
C ARG A 176 7.68 -23.30 -9.69
N ILE A 177 7.73 -21.97 -9.54
CA ILE A 177 6.65 -21.07 -10.01
C ILE A 177 6.51 -21.13 -11.53
N TYR A 178 7.62 -21.12 -12.25
CA TYR A 178 7.63 -21.27 -13.71
C TYR A 178 7.18 -22.66 -14.13
N PHE A 179 7.63 -23.71 -13.43
CA PHE A 179 7.24 -25.09 -13.70
C PHE A 179 5.73 -25.32 -13.57
N ILE A 180 5.09 -24.76 -12.52
CA ILE A 180 3.65 -24.91 -12.28
C ILE A 180 2.80 -24.07 -13.27
N GLY A 181 3.45 -23.27 -14.13
CA GLY A 181 2.75 -22.49 -15.14
C GLY A 181 1.91 -21.35 -14.55
N ARG A 182 2.34 -20.77 -13.41
CA ARG A 182 1.66 -19.64 -12.75
C ARG A 182 1.85 -18.29 -13.46
N MET A 183 1.92 -18.33 -14.79
CA MET A 183 2.00 -17.22 -15.76
C MET A 183 2.61 -15.91 -15.23
N PRO A 184 3.87 -15.92 -14.74
CA PRO A 184 4.59 -14.68 -14.57
C PRO A 184 4.67 -13.96 -15.92
N ILE A 185 4.44 -12.65 -15.92
CA ILE A 185 4.50 -11.85 -17.16
C ILE A 185 5.94 -11.61 -17.64
N LEU A 186 6.94 -11.96 -16.81
CA LEU A 186 8.34 -12.01 -17.19
C LEU A 186 8.59 -13.34 -17.93
N PRO A 187 9.06 -13.32 -19.19
CA PRO A 187 9.30 -14.53 -19.97
C PRO A 187 10.32 -15.45 -19.29
N THR A 188 10.06 -16.77 -19.35
CA THR A 188 10.93 -17.80 -18.78
C THR A 188 12.35 -17.73 -19.34
N THR A 189 12.50 -17.41 -20.63
CA THR A 189 13.77 -17.19 -21.33
C THR A 189 14.59 -16.01 -20.83
N LEU A 190 13.96 -15.07 -20.11
CA LEU A 190 14.66 -13.97 -19.46
C LEU A 190 14.89 -14.26 -17.98
N ALA A 191 13.88 -14.84 -17.31
CA ALA A 191 13.91 -15.03 -15.87
C ALA A 191 14.85 -16.15 -15.40
N LEU A 192 14.81 -17.34 -16.04
CA LEU A 192 15.61 -18.47 -15.60
C LEU A 192 17.10 -18.26 -15.88
N PRO A 193 17.54 -17.79 -17.06
CA PRO A 193 18.95 -17.47 -17.25
C PRO A 193 19.41 -16.32 -16.36
N ALA A 194 18.55 -15.33 -16.07
CA ALA A 194 18.89 -14.29 -15.11
C ALA A 194 19.05 -14.83 -13.69
N LEU A 195 18.23 -15.80 -13.27
CA LEU A 195 18.34 -16.49 -11.99
C LEU A 195 19.61 -17.32 -11.89
N GLU A 196 19.99 -18.05 -12.94
CA GLU A 196 21.21 -18.86 -12.97
C GLU A 196 22.46 -17.98 -12.83
N HIS A 197 22.58 -16.93 -13.66
CA HIS A 197 23.73 -16.03 -13.62
C HIS A 197 23.75 -15.09 -12.39
N LEU A 198 22.66 -15.02 -11.62
CA LEU A 198 22.63 -14.21 -10.39
C LEU A 198 23.62 -14.78 -9.35
N TRP A 199 23.85 -16.10 -9.39
CA TRP A 199 24.77 -16.78 -8.48
C TRP A 199 26.23 -16.62 -8.87
N ASP A 200 26.55 -16.41 -10.14
CA ASP A 200 27.93 -16.10 -10.58
C ASP A 200 28.46 -14.80 -9.92
N MET A 201 27.56 -13.89 -9.51
CA MET A 201 27.91 -12.71 -8.73
C MET A 201 28.18 -12.99 -7.25
N ILE A 202 27.67 -14.11 -6.74
CA ILE A 202 27.72 -14.50 -5.32
C ILE A 202 28.83 -15.54 -5.08
N GLU A 203 29.06 -16.43 -6.04
CA GLU A 203 30.01 -17.55 -5.97
C GLU A 203 31.45 -17.18 -6.37
N GLY A 204 31.79 -15.88 -6.38
CA GLY A 204 33.19 -15.45 -6.43
C GLY A 204 33.95 -16.00 -5.23
N ASP A 205 34.86 -16.93 -5.50
CA ASP A 205 35.64 -17.75 -4.57
C ASP A 205 36.06 -17.06 -3.25
N ASP A 206 35.92 -17.84 -2.17
CA ASP A 206 36.36 -17.67 -0.77
C ASP A 206 35.43 -16.93 0.22
N ASP A 207 35.40 -17.48 1.46
CA ASP A 207 34.91 -16.87 2.71
C ASP A 207 35.61 -15.53 3.08
N SER A 208 36.38 -14.95 2.14
CA SER A 208 37.16 -13.72 2.26
C SER A 208 36.52 -12.49 1.59
N VAL A 209 35.32 -12.62 1.01
CA VAL A 209 34.58 -11.50 0.37
C VAL A 209 34.22 -10.43 1.41
N THR A 210 35.08 -9.42 1.52
CA THR A 210 34.95 -8.28 2.46
C THR A 210 33.75 -7.38 2.11
N SER A 211 33.13 -6.73 3.11
CA SER A 211 32.05 -5.72 2.95
C SER A 211 32.26 -4.70 1.79
N PRO A 212 33.48 -4.22 1.47
CA PRO A 212 33.75 -3.35 0.32
C PRO A 212 33.42 -3.96 -1.06
N SER A 213 33.62 -5.26 -1.26
CA SER A 213 33.34 -5.92 -2.54
C SER A 213 31.83 -6.05 -2.81
N ARG A 214 31.03 -6.27 -1.76
CA ARG A 214 29.56 -6.26 -1.85
C ARG A 214 29.02 -4.86 -2.14
N LEU A 215 29.62 -3.83 -1.54
CA LEU A 215 29.27 -2.44 -1.83
C LEU A 215 29.57 -2.06 -3.28
N GLU A 216 30.70 -2.52 -3.83
CA GLU A 216 31.03 -2.34 -5.25
C GLU A 216 30.01 -3.01 -6.17
N ALA A 217 29.57 -4.23 -5.85
CA ALA A 217 28.50 -4.91 -6.57
C ALA A 217 27.18 -4.11 -6.52
N VAL A 218 26.78 -3.61 -5.34
CA VAL A 218 25.58 -2.77 -5.16
C VAL A 218 25.65 -1.51 -6.03
N ILE A 219 26.79 -0.82 -6.04
CA ILE A 219 27.00 0.38 -6.87
C ILE A 219 26.91 0.03 -8.36
N ARG A 220 27.49 -1.10 -8.79
CA ARG A 220 27.38 -1.59 -10.17
C ARG A 220 25.94 -1.86 -10.58
N ILE A 221 25.15 -2.52 -9.72
CA ILE A 221 23.73 -2.82 -9.98
C ILE A 221 22.94 -1.52 -10.14
N PHE A 222 23.18 -0.52 -9.28
CA PHE A 222 22.57 0.79 -9.43
C PHE A 222 22.99 1.47 -10.73
N HIS A 223 24.28 1.43 -11.07
CA HIS A 223 24.77 1.97 -12.33
C HIS A 223 24.03 1.35 -13.51
N ASN A 224 23.93 0.02 -13.56
CA ASN A 224 23.20 -0.69 -14.61
C ASN A 224 21.73 -0.26 -14.65
N SER A 225 21.05 -0.25 -13.50
CA SER A 225 19.62 0.15 -13.38
C SER A 225 19.36 1.59 -13.84
N TYR A 226 20.37 2.46 -13.77
CA TYR A 226 20.30 3.87 -14.17
C TYR A 226 20.78 4.09 -15.60
N GLN A 227 20.98 3.03 -16.38
CA GLN A 227 21.28 3.08 -17.80
C GLN A 227 20.10 2.51 -18.60
N PRO A 228 19.72 3.12 -19.73
CA PRO A 228 18.73 2.52 -20.63
C PRO A 228 19.25 1.20 -21.18
N ILE A 229 18.35 0.23 -21.41
CA ILE A 229 18.71 -1.03 -22.06
C ILE A 229 18.87 -0.74 -23.56
N PRO A 230 20.04 -0.98 -24.17
CA PRO A 230 20.30 -0.64 -25.57
C PRO A 230 19.62 -1.64 -26.51
N ILE A 231 18.33 -1.46 -26.74
CA ILE A 231 17.53 -2.31 -27.63
C ILE A 231 17.62 -1.78 -29.05
N THR A 232 17.98 -2.65 -30.00
CA THR A 232 18.00 -2.37 -31.44
C THR A 232 17.05 -3.31 -32.18
N LYS A 233 16.67 -3.00 -33.42
CA LYS A 233 15.74 -3.84 -34.23
C LYS A 233 16.24 -5.28 -34.43
N SER A 234 17.55 -5.51 -34.38
CA SER A 234 18.19 -6.82 -34.55
C SER A 234 18.42 -7.57 -33.24
N THR A 235 18.13 -6.96 -32.10
CA THR A 235 18.38 -7.56 -30.78
C THR A 235 17.59 -8.86 -30.66
N LYS A 236 18.26 -9.94 -30.25
CA LYS A 236 17.64 -11.26 -30.01
C LYS A 236 17.33 -11.44 -28.52
N VAL A 237 16.48 -12.43 -28.19
CA VAL A 237 16.13 -12.77 -26.80
C VAL A 237 17.37 -13.09 -25.97
N ASP A 238 18.31 -13.90 -26.49
CA ASP A 238 19.56 -14.25 -25.78
C ASP A 238 20.48 -13.04 -25.53
N GLU A 239 20.42 -12.04 -26.41
CA GLU A 239 21.17 -10.80 -26.24
C GLU A 239 20.52 -9.94 -25.15
N LEU A 240 19.19 -9.81 -25.17
CA LEU A 240 18.46 -9.14 -24.09
C LEU A 240 18.70 -9.82 -22.74
N SER A 241 18.69 -11.15 -22.68
CA SER A 241 19.01 -11.90 -21.46
C SER A 241 20.38 -11.51 -20.89
N ARG A 242 21.41 -11.46 -21.74
CA ARG A 242 22.78 -11.06 -21.32
C ARG A 242 22.89 -9.59 -20.90
N LEU A 243 22.03 -8.71 -21.40
CA LEU A 243 21.97 -7.30 -21.01
C LEU A 243 21.33 -7.07 -19.63
N ILE A 244 20.70 -8.09 -19.05
CA ILE A 244 19.97 -7.97 -17.77
C ILE A 244 20.42 -9.01 -16.72
N SER A 245 21.43 -9.82 -17.05
CA SER A 245 21.99 -10.90 -16.21
C SER A 245 23.51 -10.79 -16.05
N GLY A 246 24.10 -11.59 -15.16
CA GLY A 246 25.54 -11.60 -14.90
C GLY A 246 26.05 -10.23 -14.44
N GLU A 247 27.16 -9.74 -15.00
CA GLU A 247 27.71 -8.41 -14.67
C GLU A 247 26.76 -7.24 -14.99
N ASN A 248 25.80 -7.45 -15.90
CA ASN A 248 24.79 -6.48 -16.29
C ASN A 248 23.49 -6.58 -15.46
N VAL A 249 23.49 -7.35 -14.36
CA VAL A 249 22.28 -7.48 -13.53
C VAL A 249 21.81 -6.11 -13.04
N ARG A 250 20.50 -5.99 -12.92
CA ARG A 250 19.82 -4.76 -12.54
C ARG A 250 18.89 -4.99 -11.35
N TRP A 251 18.53 -3.93 -10.64
CA TRP A 251 17.61 -4.00 -9.50
C TRP A 251 16.23 -4.49 -9.92
N GLU A 252 15.77 -4.13 -11.13
CA GLU A 252 14.50 -4.60 -11.69
C GLU A 252 14.49 -6.14 -11.79
N THR A 253 15.59 -6.74 -12.26
CA THR A 253 15.74 -8.20 -12.39
C THR A 253 15.76 -8.88 -11.03
N ILE A 254 16.61 -8.41 -10.12
CA ILE A 254 16.75 -8.96 -8.76
C ILE A 254 15.43 -8.90 -8.00
N CYS A 255 14.75 -7.75 -8.05
CA CYS A 255 13.48 -7.56 -7.36
C CYS A 255 12.39 -8.47 -7.94
N ASN A 256 12.34 -8.68 -9.27
CA ASN A 256 11.40 -9.62 -9.88
C ASN A 256 11.62 -11.04 -9.33
N ILE A 257 12.88 -11.51 -9.30
CA ILE A 257 13.25 -12.84 -8.80
C ILE A 257 12.83 -13.00 -7.33
N LEU A 258 13.12 -12.02 -6.48
CA LEU A 258 12.78 -12.09 -5.04
C LEU A 258 11.27 -12.03 -4.78
N VAL A 259 10.53 -11.19 -5.50
CA VAL A 259 9.07 -11.15 -5.38
C VAL A 259 8.45 -12.44 -5.87
N LEU A 260 8.96 -13.03 -6.96
CA LEU A 260 8.53 -14.36 -7.41
C LEU A 260 8.82 -15.41 -6.33
N ALA A 261 10.04 -15.47 -5.79
CA ALA A 261 10.35 -16.39 -4.68
C ALA A 261 9.37 -16.23 -3.50
N SER A 262 9.03 -14.99 -3.15
CA SER A 262 8.06 -14.67 -2.09
C SER A 262 6.66 -15.22 -2.38
N ILE A 263 6.19 -15.09 -3.63
CA ILE A 263 4.94 -15.68 -4.11
C ILE A 263 4.99 -17.21 -3.96
N GLY A 264 6.09 -17.85 -4.38
CA GLY A 264 6.30 -19.28 -4.23
C GLY A 264 6.21 -19.74 -2.78
N LEU A 265 6.86 -19.02 -1.87
CA LEU A 265 6.86 -19.31 -0.44
C LEU A 265 5.44 -19.23 0.16
N LEU A 266 4.62 -18.28 -0.28
CA LEU A 266 3.22 -18.18 0.16
C LEU A 266 2.39 -19.38 -0.32
N HIS A 267 2.59 -19.84 -1.56
CA HIS A 267 1.79 -20.91 -2.14
C HIS A 267 2.15 -22.31 -1.65
N PHE A 268 3.43 -22.68 -1.65
CA PHE A 268 3.87 -24.06 -1.41
C PHE A 268 3.65 -24.52 0.03
N HIS A 269 3.41 -25.80 0.24
CA HIS A 269 3.10 -26.35 1.56
C HIS A 269 4.36 -26.46 2.44
N SER A 270 4.24 -26.36 3.78
CA SER A 270 5.40 -26.42 4.69
C SER A 270 6.30 -27.63 4.47
N ARG A 271 5.71 -28.83 4.29
CA ARG A 271 6.44 -30.07 3.94
C ARG A 271 7.26 -29.98 2.65
N GLU A 272 6.81 -29.19 1.68
CA GLU A 272 7.54 -29.02 0.42
C GLU A 272 8.71 -28.05 0.62
N ILE A 273 8.52 -27.01 1.44
CA ILE A 273 9.58 -26.08 1.83
C ILE A 273 10.65 -26.78 2.68
N GLU A 274 10.25 -27.69 3.58
CA GLU A 274 11.16 -28.52 4.38
C GLU A 274 12.06 -29.40 3.50
N PHE A 275 11.55 -29.88 2.36
CA PHE A 275 12.31 -30.70 1.40
C PHE A 275 13.31 -29.90 0.55
N ILE A 276 13.07 -28.58 0.39
CA ILE A 276 13.90 -27.68 -0.43
C ILE A 276 15.21 -27.28 0.28
N GLY A 277 15.34 -27.55 1.58
CA GLY A 277 16.63 -27.59 2.26
C GLY A 277 17.04 -26.33 3.01
N TYR A 278 16.76 -26.32 4.32
CA TYR A 278 17.77 -26.11 5.37
C TYR A 278 17.23 -26.69 6.70
N ASN A 279 18.11 -27.26 7.51
CA ASN A 279 17.77 -27.82 8.82
C ASN A 279 17.11 -26.76 9.72
N LYS A 280 15.89 -27.04 10.19
CA LYS A 280 15.16 -26.35 11.29
C LYS A 280 14.63 -24.92 11.05
N THR A 281 14.52 -24.41 9.83
CA THR A 281 13.85 -23.11 9.63
C THR A 281 12.35 -23.31 9.41
N ASP A 282 11.54 -22.85 10.36
CA ASP A 282 10.08 -22.85 10.20
C ASP A 282 9.69 -21.97 9.00
N LYS A 283 8.72 -22.43 8.20
CA LYS A 283 8.16 -21.67 7.06
C LYS A 283 7.73 -20.27 7.51
N GLN A 284 7.25 -20.12 8.74
CA GLN A 284 6.86 -18.82 9.30
C GLN A 284 8.05 -17.86 9.46
N SER A 285 9.21 -18.36 9.90
CA SER A 285 10.43 -17.56 10.01
C SER A 285 10.91 -17.10 8.63
N LEU A 286 10.95 -18.00 7.64
CA LEU A 286 11.26 -17.62 6.26
C LEU A 286 10.28 -16.58 5.73
N LEU A 287 8.97 -16.75 5.98
CA LEU A 287 7.96 -15.76 5.58
C LEU A 287 8.21 -14.39 6.21
N ALA A 288 8.66 -14.33 7.47
CA ALA A 288 8.99 -13.08 8.14
C ALA A 288 10.22 -12.40 7.49
N GLU A 289 11.29 -13.15 7.24
CA GLU A 289 12.49 -12.60 6.57
C GLU A 289 12.19 -12.12 5.14
N PHE A 290 11.44 -12.92 4.35
CA PHE A 290 11.00 -12.52 3.00
C PHE A 290 10.04 -11.32 3.04
N TYR A 291 9.25 -11.15 4.11
CA TYR A 291 8.39 -9.99 4.26
C TYR A 291 9.22 -8.71 4.48
N GLU A 292 10.19 -8.74 5.39
CA GLU A 292 11.09 -7.61 5.67
C GLU A 292 11.89 -7.19 4.43
N ILE A 293 12.37 -8.17 3.64
CA ILE A 293 13.13 -7.84 2.43
C ILE A 293 12.26 -7.21 1.35
N ASN A 294 11.00 -7.64 1.19
CA ASN A 294 10.07 -7.07 0.20
C ASN A 294 9.76 -5.59 0.45
N ASP A 295 9.68 -5.15 1.72
CA ASP A 295 9.54 -3.74 2.06
C ASP A 295 10.79 -2.94 1.62
N SER A 296 11.98 -3.53 1.70
CA SER A 296 13.23 -2.93 1.22
C SER A 296 13.30 -2.85 -0.32
N LEU A 297 12.79 -3.85 -1.04
CA LEU A 297 12.73 -3.83 -2.51
C LEU A 297 11.88 -2.67 -3.06
N LEU A 298 10.80 -2.32 -2.35
CA LEU A 298 9.93 -1.20 -2.73
C LEU A 298 10.69 0.13 -2.68
N GLY A 299 11.53 0.33 -1.65
CA GLY A 299 12.35 1.55 -1.54
C GLY A 299 13.46 1.64 -2.58
N LEU A 300 14.02 0.50 -3.02
CA LEU A 300 15.05 0.48 -4.08
C LEU A 300 14.50 0.90 -5.45
N THR A 301 13.26 0.54 -5.74
CA THR A 301 12.65 0.68 -7.08
C THR A 301 11.70 1.87 -7.21
N LYS A 302 11.41 2.59 -6.12
CA LYS A 302 10.51 3.75 -6.09
C LYS A 302 10.96 4.90 -7.00
N GLU A 303 12.27 5.08 -7.17
CA GLU A 303 12.87 6.17 -7.95
C GLU A 303 13.64 5.65 -9.16
N SER A 304 13.16 4.57 -9.79
CA SER A 304 13.78 4.11 -11.03
C SER A 304 13.71 5.22 -12.09
N PRO A 305 14.84 5.66 -12.67
CA PRO A 305 14.86 6.75 -13.64
C PRO A 305 14.21 6.36 -14.98
N PHE A 306 14.14 5.06 -15.28
CA PHE A 306 13.56 4.54 -16.52
C PHE A 306 12.40 3.58 -16.22
N LEU A 307 11.36 3.70 -17.04
CA LEU A 307 10.26 2.74 -17.12
C LEU A 307 10.54 1.81 -18.30
N ASN A 308 10.99 0.60 -17.98
CA ASN A 308 11.16 -0.50 -18.93
C ASN A 308 10.20 -1.65 -18.59
N GLU A 309 10.14 -2.65 -19.45
CA GLU A 309 9.26 -3.82 -19.30
C GLU A 309 9.52 -4.56 -17.97
N LEU A 310 10.76 -4.61 -17.49
CA LEU A 310 11.12 -5.25 -16.21
C LEU A 310 10.51 -4.54 -14.99
N VAL A 311 10.47 -3.20 -14.99
CA VAL A 311 9.80 -2.43 -13.93
C VAL A 311 8.31 -2.76 -13.91
N ILE A 312 7.68 -2.85 -15.08
CA ILE A 312 6.24 -3.16 -15.18
C ILE A 312 5.97 -4.60 -14.72
N CYS A 313 6.83 -5.56 -15.10
CA CYS A 313 6.80 -6.91 -14.56
C CYS A 313 6.93 -6.95 -13.04
N LEU A 314 7.83 -6.13 -12.47
CA LEU A 314 7.99 -6.03 -11.02
C LEU A 314 6.71 -5.52 -10.36
N LYS A 315 6.12 -4.43 -10.89
CA LYS A 315 4.89 -3.84 -10.36
C LYS A 315 3.73 -4.83 -10.39
N TYR A 316 3.59 -5.59 -11.48
CA TYR A 316 2.62 -6.67 -11.57
C TYR A 316 2.85 -7.77 -10.53
N ASN A 317 4.10 -8.25 -10.39
CA ASN A 317 4.45 -9.27 -9.41
C ASN A 317 4.21 -8.77 -7.97
N GLN A 318 4.45 -7.49 -7.68
CA GLN A 318 4.15 -6.87 -6.39
C GLN A 318 2.65 -6.87 -6.08
N ILE A 319 1.79 -6.62 -7.08
CA ILE A 319 0.33 -6.73 -6.93
C ILE A 319 -0.07 -8.17 -6.64
N LEU A 320 0.43 -9.13 -7.42
CA LEU A 320 0.15 -10.55 -7.19
C LEU A 320 0.51 -10.95 -5.76
N TYR A 321 1.71 -10.60 -5.31
CA TYR A 321 2.14 -10.81 -3.93
C TYR A 321 1.17 -10.18 -2.92
N ALA A 322 0.75 -8.93 -3.16
CA ALA A 322 -0.18 -8.23 -2.27
C ALA A 322 -1.58 -8.89 -2.23
N LEU A 323 -2.12 -9.32 -3.37
CA LEU A 323 -3.40 -10.01 -3.47
C LEU A 323 -3.38 -11.35 -2.72
N ILE A 324 -2.31 -12.13 -2.89
CA ILE A 324 -2.17 -13.44 -2.22
C ILE A 324 -2.00 -13.26 -0.71
N ARG A 325 -1.20 -12.28 -0.28
CA ARG A 325 -0.85 -12.10 1.14
C ARG A 325 -1.94 -11.39 1.93
N PHE A 326 -2.45 -10.27 1.42
CA PHE A 326 -3.32 -9.35 2.15
C PHE A 326 -4.78 -9.39 1.68
N GLY A 327 -5.06 -10.00 0.52
CA GLY A 327 -6.39 -10.06 -0.08
C GLY A 327 -6.73 -8.89 -1.00
N GLU A 328 -7.77 -9.09 -1.79
CA GLU A 328 -8.22 -8.18 -2.85
C GLU A 328 -8.79 -6.86 -2.31
N SER A 329 -9.35 -6.87 -1.10
CA SER A 329 -9.90 -5.70 -0.42
C SER A 329 -8.84 -4.84 0.28
N SER A 330 -7.57 -5.26 0.30
CA SER A 330 -6.53 -4.53 1.02
C SER A 330 -6.13 -3.23 0.31
N GLN A 331 -5.93 -2.15 1.08
CA GLN A 331 -5.41 -0.88 0.54
C GLN A 331 -4.08 -1.09 -0.18
N ARG A 332 -3.20 -1.97 0.35
CA ARG A 332 -1.89 -2.24 -0.23
C ARG A 332 -1.99 -2.86 -1.62
N ALA A 333 -2.91 -3.80 -1.84
CA ALA A 333 -3.17 -4.35 -3.17
C ALA A 333 -3.72 -3.29 -4.12
N TYR A 334 -4.70 -2.49 -3.66
CA TYR A 334 -5.32 -1.45 -4.47
C TYR A 334 -4.35 -0.33 -4.88
N SER A 335 -3.52 0.17 -3.95
CA SER A 335 -2.50 1.19 -4.26
C SER A 335 -1.43 0.64 -5.21
N SER A 336 -0.97 -0.60 -5.01
CA SER A 336 0.01 -1.23 -5.91
C SER A 336 -0.55 -1.36 -7.33
N PHE A 337 -1.85 -1.59 -7.46
CA PHE A 337 -2.55 -1.65 -8.73
C PHE A 337 -2.59 -0.29 -9.45
N VAL A 338 -2.88 0.80 -8.74
CA VAL A 338 -2.81 2.18 -9.28
C VAL A 338 -1.39 2.51 -9.76
N ASP A 339 -0.37 2.07 -9.04
CA ASP A 339 1.03 2.27 -9.43
C ASP A 339 1.37 1.56 -10.75
N LEU A 340 0.95 0.29 -10.92
CA LEU A 340 1.15 -0.45 -12.18
C LEU A 340 0.47 0.27 -13.35
N MET A 341 -0.78 0.70 -13.16
CA MET A 341 -1.52 1.42 -14.19
C MET A 341 -0.80 2.70 -14.63
N SER A 342 -0.35 3.47 -13.64
CA SER A 342 0.39 4.71 -13.89
C SER A 342 1.65 4.44 -14.71
N CYS A 343 2.35 3.33 -14.44
CA CYS A 343 3.52 2.89 -15.22
C CYS A 343 3.13 2.46 -16.66
N ILE A 344 1.99 1.79 -16.85
CA ILE A 344 1.49 1.39 -18.18
C ILE A 344 1.12 2.63 -19.02
N TYR A 345 0.50 3.64 -18.42
CA TYR A 345 0.20 4.89 -19.10
C TYR A 345 1.47 5.70 -19.42
N ALA A 346 2.38 5.83 -18.46
CA ALA A 346 3.64 6.55 -18.65
C ALA A 346 4.58 5.89 -19.66
N SER A 347 4.58 4.55 -19.74
CA SER A 347 5.37 3.81 -20.74
C SER A 347 4.76 3.83 -22.15
N GLY A 348 3.49 4.26 -22.30
CA GLY A 348 2.82 4.28 -23.60
C GLY A 348 2.29 2.92 -24.08
N ILE A 349 2.50 1.83 -23.34
CA ILE A 349 2.10 0.46 -23.75
C ILE A 349 0.60 0.36 -24.08
N HIS A 350 -0.26 1.10 -23.40
CA HIS A 350 -1.71 1.17 -23.68
C HIS A 350 -2.06 1.74 -25.07
N GLN A 351 -1.16 2.49 -25.69
CA GLN A 351 -1.33 3.12 -27.02
C GLN A 351 -0.44 2.49 -28.09
N ASP A 352 0.40 1.51 -27.74
CA ASP A 352 1.36 0.88 -28.65
C ASP A 352 0.63 0.23 -29.83
N LYS A 353 0.47 1.00 -30.90
CA LYS A 353 0.38 0.46 -32.26
C LYS A 353 1.83 0.22 -32.66
N PRO A 354 2.25 -1.01 -33.00
CA PRO A 354 3.60 -1.22 -33.48
C PRO A 354 3.80 -0.33 -34.70
N ILE A 355 4.56 0.76 -34.53
CA ILE A 355 5.10 1.49 -35.66
C ILE A 355 6.07 0.49 -36.27
N ILE A 356 5.72 -0.03 -37.45
CA ILE A 356 6.46 -1.10 -38.10
C ILE A 356 7.93 -0.68 -38.17
N GLY A 357 8.73 -1.35 -37.33
CA GLY A 357 10.17 -1.34 -37.41
C GLY A 357 10.90 -0.34 -36.52
N ASP A 358 10.56 -0.06 -35.26
CA ASP A 358 11.51 0.58 -34.30
C ASP A 358 11.97 -0.34 -33.16
N SER A 359 11.20 -1.37 -32.81
CA SER A 359 11.49 -2.39 -31.80
C SER A 359 11.57 -3.81 -32.40
N PRO A 360 12.30 -4.75 -31.76
CA PRO A 360 12.19 -6.18 -32.05
C PRO A 360 10.76 -6.68 -31.88
N SER A 361 10.30 -7.51 -32.82
CA SER A 361 8.94 -8.04 -32.85
C SER A 361 8.55 -8.86 -31.60
N PHE A 362 9.51 -9.50 -30.92
CA PHE A 362 9.23 -10.25 -29.69
C PHE A 362 8.93 -9.30 -28.50
N ILE A 363 9.54 -8.11 -28.46
CA ILE A 363 9.29 -7.10 -27.42
C ILE A 363 7.89 -6.52 -27.60
N ASP A 364 7.47 -6.26 -28.84
CA ASP A 364 6.10 -5.80 -29.11
C ASP A 364 5.05 -6.81 -28.62
N GLN A 365 5.31 -8.10 -28.86
CA GLN A 365 4.42 -9.17 -28.40
C GLN A 365 4.45 -9.32 -26.88
N TRP A 366 5.62 -9.15 -26.27
CA TRP A 366 5.74 -9.11 -24.81
C TRP A 366 4.96 -7.94 -24.20
N ARG A 367 5.08 -6.72 -24.75
CA ARG A 367 4.28 -5.54 -24.33
C ARG A 367 2.78 -5.77 -24.46
N ARG A 368 2.34 -6.39 -25.55
CA ARG A 368 0.91 -6.79 -25.71
C ARG A 368 0.49 -7.77 -24.62
N LYS A 369 1.32 -8.74 -24.25
CA LYS A 369 1.04 -9.69 -23.15
C LYS A 369 0.99 -8.99 -21.79
N ILE A 370 1.91 -8.05 -21.53
CA ILE A 370 1.90 -7.21 -20.31
C ILE A 370 0.59 -6.43 -20.22
N PHE A 371 0.24 -5.69 -21.28
CA PHE A 371 -1.01 -4.93 -21.33
C PHE A 371 -2.24 -5.82 -21.13
N ALA A 372 -2.31 -6.92 -21.89
CA ALA A 372 -3.43 -7.85 -21.84
C ALA A 372 -3.66 -8.42 -20.44
N THR A 373 -2.57 -8.78 -19.75
CA THR A 373 -2.64 -9.35 -18.40
C THR A 373 -3.05 -8.29 -17.37
N ALA A 374 -2.49 -7.08 -17.45
CA ALA A 374 -2.86 -5.98 -16.55
C ALA A 374 -4.31 -5.53 -16.75
N TYR A 375 -4.76 -5.43 -18.01
CA TYR A 375 -6.13 -5.07 -18.35
C TYR A 375 -7.13 -6.14 -17.87
N TYR A 376 -6.81 -7.43 -18.02
CA TYR A 376 -7.63 -8.51 -17.44
C TYR A 376 -7.67 -8.43 -15.91
N MET A 377 -6.53 -8.19 -15.25
CA MET A 377 -6.45 -8.06 -13.80
C MET A 377 -7.32 -6.91 -13.27
N ASP A 378 -7.30 -5.75 -13.93
CA ASP A 378 -8.17 -4.61 -13.62
C ASP A 378 -9.65 -5.01 -13.57
N LYS A 379 -10.12 -5.70 -14.61
CA LYS A 379 -11.54 -6.07 -14.75
C LYS A 379 -11.94 -7.13 -13.74
N ASN A 380 -11.03 -8.03 -13.40
CA ASN A 380 -11.28 -9.02 -12.36
C ASN A 380 -11.36 -8.42 -10.98
N ILE A 381 -10.42 -7.55 -10.60
CA ILE A 381 -10.45 -6.85 -9.31
C ILE A 381 -11.70 -5.96 -9.22
N ALA A 382 -12.01 -5.22 -10.29
CA ALA A 382 -13.23 -4.41 -10.38
C ALA A 382 -14.50 -5.25 -10.20
N THR A 383 -14.55 -6.43 -10.82
CA THR A 383 -15.68 -7.37 -10.66
C THR A 383 -15.78 -7.87 -9.22
N ALA A 384 -14.68 -8.31 -8.63
CA ALA A 384 -14.67 -8.88 -7.28
C ALA A 384 -15.03 -7.85 -6.20
N LEU A 385 -14.60 -6.60 -6.37
CA LEU A 385 -14.88 -5.52 -5.43
C LEU A 385 -16.20 -4.77 -5.70
N GLY A 386 -16.88 -5.05 -6.82
CA GLY A 386 -18.06 -4.30 -7.26
C GLY A 386 -17.75 -2.82 -7.55
N ARG A 387 -16.54 -2.51 -8.01
CA ARG A 387 -16.06 -1.13 -8.25
C ARG A 387 -15.82 -0.87 -9.73
N PRO A 388 -15.87 0.40 -10.20
CA PRO A 388 -15.53 0.72 -11.57
C PRO A 388 -14.09 0.28 -11.91
N PRO A 389 -13.86 -0.27 -13.12
CA PRO A 389 -12.51 -0.55 -13.60
C PRO A 389 -11.74 0.77 -13.74
N GLN A 390 -10.43 0.73 -13.44
CA GLN A 390 -9.61 1.93 -13.51
C GLN A 390 -9.00 2.15 -14.90
N MET A 391 -8.74 1.07 -15.67
CA MET A 391 -8.28 1.20 -17.05
C MET A 391 -9.49 1.32 -17.96
N ASN A 392 -9.69 2.49 -18.56
CA ASN A 392 -10.81 2.70 -19.46
C ASN A 392 -10.44 2.33 -20.91
N ARG A 393 -11.27 1.51 -21.56
CA ARG A 393 -11.07 1.09 -22.96
C ARG A 393 -10.92 2.23 -23.96
N TYR A 394 -11.54 3.40 -23.73
CA TYR A 394 -11.49 4.53 -24.67
C TYR A 394 -10.11 5.16 -24.80
N TYR A 395 -9.22 4.94 -23.82
CA TYR A 395 -7.83 5.39 -23.87
C TYR A 395 -6.85 4.31 -24.34
N CYS A 396 -7.34 3.11 -24.64
CA CYS A 396 -6.49 1.95 -24.91
C CYS A 396 -6.69 1.38 -26.32
N VAL A 397 -5.61 0.89 -26.92
CA VAL A 397 -5.67 0.06 -28.12
C VAL A 397 -5.93 -1.38 -27.71
N LEU A 398 -7.15 -1.88 -27.95
CA LEU A 398 -7.57 -3.22 -27.53
C LEU A 398 -7.19 -4.32 -28.52
N GLU A 399 -5.90 -4.41 -28.86
CA GLU A 399 -5.37 -5.48 -29.72
C GLU A 399 -4.85 -6.67 -28.91
N PRO A 400 -5.44 -7.87 -29.06
CA PRO A 400 -5.01 -9.06 -28.32
C PRO A 400 -3.62 -9.57 -28.77
N PRO A 401 -2.79 -10.12 -27.85
CA PRO A 401 -1.48 -10.70 -28.19
C PRO A 401 -1.62 -11.92 -29.08
N LEU A 402 -0.75 -12.08 -30.07
CA LEU A 402 -0.80 -13.22 -31.00
C LEU A 402 -0.48 -14.53 -30.30
N ASP A 403 -1.09 -15.61 -30.75
CA ASP A 403 -0.91 -16.94 -30.16
C ASP A 403 0.38 -17.63 -30.65
N ILE A 404 1.50 -17.07 -30.25
CA ILE A 404 2.86 -17.47 -30.62
C ILE A 404 3.74 -17.67 -29.38
N ASP A 405 4.84 -18.40 -29.54
CA ASP A 405 5.77 -18.68 -28.46
C ASP A 405 6.60 -17.44 -28.10
N ASP A 406 6.96 -17.28 -26.82
CA ASP A 406 7.70 -16.13 -26.29
C ASP A 406 9.15 -16.02 -26.81
N GLU A 407 9.68 -17.11 -27.37
CA GLU A 407 11.11 -17.31 -27.64
C GLU A 407 11.48 -17.08 -29.10
N VAL A 408 10.49 -16.78 -29.95
CA VAL A 408 10.64 -16.92 -31.39
C VAL A 408 11.07 -15.61 -32.03
N THR A 409 12.21 -15.64 -32.72
CA THR A 409 12.76 -14.48 -33.45
C THR A 409 13.10 -14.85 -34.89
N GLY A 410 13.19 -13.84 -35.77
CA GLY A 410 13.65 -14.03 -37.14
C GLY A 410 12.75 -14.96 -37.99
N PRO A 411 13.31 -15.96 -38.69
CA PRO A 411 12.58 -16.79 -39.66
C PRO A 411 11.51 -17.68 -39.00
N ASP A 412 11.77 -18.18 -37.78
CA ASP A 412 10.83 -19.02 -37.06
C ASP A 412 9.57 -18.23 -36.67
N LEU A 413 9.72 -16.92 -36.40
CA LEU A 413 8.60 -16.04 -36.10
C LEU A 413 7.73 -15.85 -37.34
N GLN A 414 8.36 -15.65 -38.50
CA GLN A 414 7.64 -15.55 -39.78
C GLN A 414 6.88 -16.85 -40.11
N GLN A 415 7.44 -18.00 -39.75
CA GLN A 415 6.75 -19.28 -39.87
C GLN A 415 5.54 -19.35 -38.94
N GLN A 416 5.69 -19.03 -37.65
CA GLN A 416 4.57 -19.06 -36.72
C GLN A 416 3.46 -18.07 -37.09
N LEU A 417 3.82 -16.86 -37.55
CA LEU A 417 2.86 -15.87 -38.03
C LEU A 417 2.02 -16.37 -39.22
N ARG A 418 2.59 -17.21 -40.10
CA ARG A 418 1.84 -17.83 -41.21
C ARG A 418 0.93 -18.97 -40.76
N MET A 419 1.17 -19.54 -39.58
CA MET A 419 0.33 -20.59 -39.00
C MET A 419 -0.75 -20.05 -38.06
N LEU A 420 -1.02 -18.74 -38.11
CA LEU A 420 -2.13 -18.12 -37.39
C LEU A 420 -3.40 -18.09 -38.26
N ASP A 421 -4.55 -18.27 -37.63
CA ASP A 421 -5.83 -18.03 -38.28
C ASP A 421 -6.13 -16.52 -38.40
N GLN A 422 -7.26 -16.18 -39.04
CA GLN A 422 -7.72 -14.78 -39.19
C GLN A 422 -7.97 -14.06 -37.85
N ASN A 423 -8.18 -14.82 -36.78
CA ASN A 423 -8.41 -14.33 -35.43
C ASN A 423 -7.14 -14.38 -34.58
N GLY A 424 -5.96 -14.62 -35.16
CA GLY A 424 -4.67 -14.64 -34.45
C GLY A 424 -4.43 -15.83 -33.52
N TRP A 425 -5.21 -16.92 -33.64
CA TRP A 425 -5.00 -18.19 -32.95
C TRP A 425 -4.04 -19.09 -33.71
N ASN A 426 -3.30 -19.93 -33.00
CA ASN A 426 -2.47 -20.93 -33.66
C ASN A 426 -3.32 -22.03 -34.31
N MET A 427 -2.85 -22.53 -35.45
CA MET A 427 -3.47 -23.67 -36.16
C MET A 427 -2.80 -25.02 -35.86
N ASP A 428 -1.71 -25.05 -35.08
CA ASP A 428 -0.97 -26.28 -34.77
C ASP A 428 -1.50 -27.04 -33.54
N GLY A 429 -2.56 -26.53 -32.90
CA GLY A 429 -3.24 -27.19 -31.79
C GLY A 429 -2.42 -27.20 -30.49
N LYS A 430 -1.28 -26.50 -30.46
CA LYS A 430 -0.46 -26.37 -29.25
C LYS A 430 -1.08 -25.37 -28.31
N ARG A 431 -0.96 -25.60 -27.00
CA ARG A 431 -1.39 -24.65 -26.00
C ARG A 431 -0.19 -23.86 -25.51
N ARG A 432 -0.19 -22.56 -25.78
CA ARG A 432 0.87 -21.62 -25.40
C ARG A 432 0.41 -20.73 -24.24
N PRO A 433 1.33 -20.13 -23.46
CA PRO A 433 0.98 -19.07 -22.52
C PRO A 433 0.16 -17.94 -23.17
N ALA A 434 0.53 -17.59 -24.40
CA ALA A 434 -0.17 -16.61 -25.22
C ALA A 434 -1.65 -16.97 -25.45
N SER A 435 -1.98 -18.26 -25.67
CA SER A 435 -3.36 -18.69 -25.91
C SER A 435 -4.27 -18.35 -24.72
N LEU A 436 -3.78 -18.57 -23.49
CA LEU A 436 -4.54 -18.31 -22.27
C LEU A 436 -4.65 -16.81 -21.98
N ILE A 437 -3.57 -16.04 -22.14
CA ILE A 437 -3.57 -14.58 -21.96
C ILE A 437 -4.50 -13.92 -22.99
N ARG A 438 -4.47 -14.39 -24.24
CA ARG A 438 -5.34 -13.92 -25.33
C ARG A 438 -6.81 -14.07 -24.97
N LEU A 439 -7.24 -15.27 -24.53
CA LEU A 439 -8.64 -15.48 -24.19
C LEU A 439 -9.07 -14.65 -22.97
N ARG A 440 -8.24 -14.59 -21.92
CA ARG A 440 -8.48 -13.75 -20.73
C ARG A 440 -8.73 -12.30 -21.12
N PHE A 441 -7.89 -11.75 -21.99
CA PHE A 441 -8.03 -10.38 -22.47
C PHE A 441 -9.33 -10.18 -23.25
N LEU A 442 -9.65 -11.07 -24.20
CA LEU A 442 -10.89 -10.97 -24.97
C LEU A 442 -12.13 -11.02 -24.07
N LEU A 443 -12.16 -11.93 -23.09
CA LEU A 443 -13.23 -12.00 -22.09
C LEU A 443 -13.30 -10.72 -21.24
N ALA A 444 -12.15 -10.15 -20.85
CA ALA A 444 -12.10 -8.90 -20.08
C ALA A 444 -12.70 -7.71 -20.85
N THR A 445 -12.55 -7.65 -22.18
CA THR A 445 -13.18 -6.57 -22.97
C THR A 445 -14.70 -6.59 -22.85
N VAL A 446 -15.31 -7.77 -22.82
CA VAL A 446 -16.76 -7.91 -22.60
C VAL A 446 -17.09 -7.66 -21.13
N ARG A 447 -16.23 -8.09 -20.19
CA ARG A 447 -16.42 -7.83 -18.76
C ARG A 447 -16.48 -6.33 -18.46
N GLU A 448 -15.67 -5.50 -19.10
CA GLU A 448 -15.76 -4.04 -18.96
C GLU A 448 -17.12 -3.50 -19.41
N GLU A 449 -17.65 -3.94 -20.56
CA GLU A 449 -19.00 -3.57 -21.01
C GLU A 449 -20.08 -3.99 -20.00
N ILE A 450 -19.96 -5.19 -19.42
CA ILE A 450 -20.88 -5.68 -18.39
C ILE A 450 -20.82 -4.78 -17.14
N LEU A 451 -19.61 -4.44 -16.68
CA LEU A 451 -19.41 -3.59 -15.51
C LEU A 451 -19.93 -2.17 -15.73
N GLU A 452 -19.76 -1.60 -16.92
CA GLU A 452 -20.35 -0.30 -17.28
C GLU A 452 -21.87 -0.32 -17.15
N HIS A 453 -22.54 -1.40 -17.57
CA HIS A 453 -24.00 -1.51 -17.43
C HIS A 453 -24.43 -1.80 -15.99
N HIS A 454 -23.65 -2.56 -15.25
CA HIS A 454 -23.97 -2.98 -13.89
C HIS A 454 -23.75 -1.86 -12.86
N LEU A 455 -22.64 -1.11 -13.01
CA LEU A 455 -22.21 -0.04 -12.09
C LEU A 455 -22.52 1.37 -12.61
N GLY A 456 -22.86 1.51 -13.89
CA GLY A 456 -23.17 2.79 -14.51
C GLY A 456 -24.46 3.42 -14.00
N VAL A 457 -24.52 4.74 -14.05
CA VAL A 457 -25.69 5.53 -13.61
C VAL A 457 -26.84 5.45 -14.62
N ASP A 458 -26.53 5.33 -15.92
CA ASP A 458 -27.51 5.29 -17.00
C ASP A 458 -28.02 3.86 -17.27
N LYS A 459 -29.21 3.56 -16.76
CA LYS A 459 -29.89 2.26 -16.92
C LYS A 459 -30.73 2.13 -18.19
N ILE A 460 -30.53 3.01 -19.17
CA ILE A 460 -31.28 3.02 -20.43
C ILE A 460 -30.74 1.90 -21.35
N ASP A 461 -31.66 1.16 -21.98
CA ASP A 461 -31.40 0.07 -22.93
C ASP A 461 -30.62 -1.14 -22.39
N ILE A 462 -30.66 -1.40 -21.07
CA ILE A 462 -29.97 -2.55 -20.46
C ILE A 462 -30.30 -3.86 -21.18
N GLY A 463 -31.55 -4.10 -21.55
CA GLY A 463 -31.96 -5.33 -22.24
C GLY A 463 -31.24 -5.54 -23.58
N ALA A 464 -31.17 -4.51 -24.42
CA ALA A 464 -30.50 -4.58 -25.73
C ALA A 464 -28.98 -4.68 -25.59
N LYS A 465 -28.40 -3.89 -24.68
CA LYS A 465 -26.95 -3.89 -24.40
C LYS A 465 -26.48 -5.24 -23.82
N SER A 466 -27.25 -5.83 -22.91
CA SER A 466 -27.00 -7.17 -22.37
C SER A 466 -27.06 -8.26 -23.44
N GLN A 467 -27.99 -8.17 -24.39
CA GLN A 467 -28.05 -9.11 -25.53
C GLN A 467 -26.85 -8.98 -26.46
N LEU A 468 -26.41 -7.75 -26.74
CA LEU A 468 -25.22 -7.49 -27.54
C LEU A 468 -23.96 -8.05 -26.87
N ALA A 469 -23.77 -7.78 -25.58
CA ALA A 469 -22.66 -8.32 -24.78
C ALA A 469 -22.67 -9.85 -24.77
N LEU A 470 -23.84 -10.48 -24.64
CA LEU A 470 -23.98 -11.95 -24.69
C LEU A 470 -23.61 -12.52 -26.07
N HIS A 471 -24.02 -11.86 -27.15
CA HIS A 471 -23.65 -12.28 -28.51
C HIS A 471 -22.14 -12.21 -28.71
N LYS A 472 -21.51 -11.10 -28.32
CA LYS A 472 -20.05 -10.91 -28.38
C LYS A 472 -19.31 -11.96 -27.56
N LEU A 473 -19.75 -12.22 -26.31
CA LEU A 473 -19.20 -13.23 -25.43
C LEU A 473 -19.25 -14.64 -26.07
N ARG A 474 -20.39 -15.01 -26.63
CA ARG A 474 -20.56 -16.31 -27.32
C ARG A 474 -19.70 -16.42 -28.56
N SER A 475 -19.61 -15.36 -29.37
CA SER A 475 -18.75 -15.33 -30.55
C SER A 475 -17.28 -15.55 -30.18
N ILE A 476 -16.79 -14.87 -29.13
CA ILE A 476 -15.42 -15.05 -28.62
C ILE A 476 -15.21 -16.51 -28.20
N TRP A 477 -16.12 -17.06 -27.38
CA TRP A 477 -16.00 -18.44 -26.89
C TRP A 477 -16.06 -19.48 -28.02
N GLN A 478 -16.89 -19.26 -29.04
CA GLN A 478 -16.99 -20.16 -30.20
C GLN A 478 -15.74 -20.12 -31.07
N SER A 479 -15.18 -18.93 -31.31
CA SER A 479 -13.95 -18.73 -32.11
C SER A 479 -12.68 -19.31 -31.46
N CYS A 480 -12.74 -19.57 -30.16
CA CYS A 480 -11.63 -20.07 -29.37
C CYS A 480 -11.30 -21.54 -29.71
N PRO A 481 -10.01 -21.93 -29.80
CA PRO A 481 -9.57 -23.30 -30.01
C PRO A 481 -10.13 -24.32 -29.00
N ASN A 482 -10.41 -25.54 -29.45
CA ASN A 482 -11.02 -26.58 -28.59
C ASN A 482 -10.08 -27.11 -27.49
N ASN A 483 -8.76 -27.02 -27.67
CA ASN A 483 -7.76 -27.45 -26.70
C ASN A 483 -7.69 -26.54 -25.43
N ILE A 484 -8.39 -25.40 -25.43
CA ILE A 484 -8.52 -24.49 -24.28
C ILE A 484 -9.97 -24.28 -23.84
N LYS A 485 -10.89 -25.17 -24.27
CA LYS A 485 -12.26 -25.25 -23.75
C LYS A 485 -12.33 -26.33 -22.68
N TYR A 486 -12.84 -25.97 -21.51
CA TYR A 486 -12.98 -26.90 -20.39
C TYR A 486 -14.04 -27.97 -20.68
N SER A 487 -13.74 -29.20 -20.29
CA SER A 487 -14.70 -30.31 -20.16
C SER A 487 -14.42 -31.07 -18.86
N PRO A 488 -15.45 -31.50 -18.10
CA PRO A 488 -15.26 -32.33 -16.91
C PRO A 488 -14.46 -33.62 -17.18
N GLU A 489 -14.53 -34.17 -18.40
CA GLU A 489 -13.79 -35.36 -18.81
C GLU A 489 -12.26 -35.18 -18.78
N MET A 490 -11.78 -33.92 -18.79
CA MET A 490 -10.34 -33.62 -18.74
C MET A 490 -9.69 -34.14 -17.45
N TRP A 491 -10.44 -34.23 -16.35
CA TRP A 491 -9.97 -34.82 -15.10
C TRP A 491 -9.74 -36.33 -15.21
N ASN A 492 -10.47 -37.04 -16.08
CA ASN A 492 -10.27 -38.48 -16.30
C ASN A 492 -9.04 -38.78 -17.16
N GLY A 493 -8.49 -37.77 -17.84
CA GLY A 493 -7.33 -37.90 -18.71
C GLY A 493 -5.99 -37.85 -17.98
N GLN A 494 -4.91 -37.97 -18.77
CA GLN A 494 -3.52 -37.88 -18.30
C GLN A 494 -3.02 -36.44 -18.08
N LEU A 495 -3.85 -35.41 -18.33
CA LEU A 495 -3.45 -34.02 -18.17
C LEU A 495 -3.13 -33.72 -16.70
N SER A 496 -2.13 -32.88 -16.41
CA SER A 496 -1.84 -32.52 -15.03
C SER A 496 -2.91 -31.54 -14.49
N THR A 497 -3.06 -31.44 -13.17
CA THR A 497 -3.91 -30.41 -12.55
C THR A 497 -3.54 -29.00 -13.02
N GLN A 498 -2.24 -28.76 -13.21
CA GLN A 498 -1.67 -27.48 -13.63
C GLN A 498 -2.09 -27.12 -15.06
N ASP A 499 -2.37 -28.13 -15.89
CA ASP A 499 -2.89 -27.95 -17.24
C ASP A 499 -4.40 -27.69 -17.26
N ILE A 500 -5.15 -28.33 -16.37
CA ILE A 500 -6.62 -28.26 -16.34
C ILE A 500 -7.10 -26.96 -15.70
N LEU A 501 -6.49 -26.53 -14.59
CA LEU A 501 -6.98 -25.37 -13.81
C LEU A 501 -7.02 -24.05 -14.58
N PRO A 502 -6.02 -23.65 -15.39
CA PRO A 502 -6.12 -22.43 -16.18
C PRO A 502 -7.29 -22.45 -17.17
N ILE A 503 -7.60 -23.63 -17.73
CA ILE A 503 -8.71 -23.84 -18.67
C ILE A 503 -10.06 -23.80 -17.92
N LEU A 504 -10.14 -24.44 -16.75
CA LEU A 504 -11.29 -24.34 -15.85
C LEU A 504 -11.57 -22.87 -15.48
N TRP A 505 -10.53 -22.10 -15.17
CA TRP A 505 -10.67 -20.69 -14.79
C TRP A 505 -11.22 -19.84 -15.94
N LEU A 506 -10.72 -20.05 -17.15
CA LEU A 506 -11.26 -19.41 -18.36
C LEU A 506 -12.74 -19.73 -18.60
N TYR A 507 -13.12 -20.99 -18.35
CA TYR A 507 -14.51 -21.41 -18.44
C TYR A 507 -15.38 -20.77 -17.36
N LEU A 508 -14.89 -20.67 -16.12
CA LEU A 508 -15.57 -19.95 -15.05
C LEU A 508 -15.71 -18.46 -15.36
N ASP A 509 -14.71 -17.82 -15.96
CA ASP A 509 -14.79 -16.43 -16.40
C ASP A 509 -15.86 -16.21 -17.47
N TYR A 510 -15.97 -17.12 -18.43
CA TYR A 510 -17.02 -17.13 -19.43
C TYR A 510 -18.41 -17.32 -18.80
N MET A 511 -18.54 -18.31 -17.93
CA MET A 511 -19.79 -18.62 -17.22
C MET A 511 -20.24 -17.47 -16.32
N TYR A 512 -19.29 -16.84 -15.63
CA TYR A 512 -19.59 -15.74 -14.72
C TYR A 512 -19.90 -14.44 -15.46
N SER A 513 -19.24 -14.18 -16.59
CA SER A 513 -19.67 -13.08 -17.47
C SER A 513 -21.10 -13.30 -17.97
N THR A 514 -21.47 -14.55 -18.28
CA THR A 514 -22.85 -14.91 -18.63
C THR A 514 -23.81 -14.70 -17.44
N PHE A 515 -23.40 -15.11 -16.24
CA PHE A 515 -24.14 -14.89 -14.99
C PHE A 515 -24.42 -13.40 -14.76
N LEU A 516 -23.39 -12.56 -14.84
CA LEU A 516 -23.51 -11.11 -14.65
C LEU A 516 -24.40 -10.46 -15.72
N ILE A 517 -24.33 -10.90 -16.98
CA ILE A 517 -25.25 -10.40 -18.02
C ILE A 517 -26.70 -10.70 -17.66
N TYR A 518 -27.01 -11.94 -17.26
CA TYR A 518 -28.36 -12.30 -16.86
C TYR A 518 -28.79 -11.61 -15.58
N LEU A 519 -27.88 -11.39 -14.64
CA LEU A 519 -28.13 -10.67 -13.40
C LEU A 519 -28.46 -9.19 -13.69
N THR A 520 -27.71 -8.52 -14.55
CA THR A 520 -27.95 -7.11 -14.92
C THR A 520 -29.26 -6.95 -15.70
N ALA A 521 -29.64 -7.93 -16.52
CA ALA A 521 -30.90 -7.93 -17.25
C ALA A 521 -32.10 -8.42 -16.42
N HIS A 522 -31.89 -8.85 -15.19
CA HIS A 522 -32.95 -9.40 -14.34
C HIS A 522 -33.82 -8.28 -13.76
N ASP A 523 -35.14 -8.44 -13.91
CA ASP A 523 -36.17 -7.61 -13.28
C ASP A 523 -36.59 -8.26 -11.96
N PRO A 524 -36.29 -7.66 -10.78
CA PRO A 524 -36.60 -8.24 -9.47
C PRO A 524 -38.09 -8.52 -9.27
N SER A 525 -38.97 -7.80 -9.99
CA SER A 525 -40.42 -7.92 -9.87
C SER A 525 -41.00 -9.19 -10.52
N LYS A 526 -40.24 -9.85 -11.40
CA LYS A 526 -40.72 -10.98 -12.22
C LYS A 526 -40.24 -12.36 -11.76
N GLY A 527 -39.59 -12.44 -10.59
CA GLY A 527 -38.99 -13.67 -10.09
C GLY A 527 -37.70 -14.05 -10.83
N THR A 528 -36.90 -14.92 -10.23
CA THR A 528 -35.55 -15.24 -10.74
C THR A 528 -35.63 -15.95 -12.09
N SER A 529 -34.93 -15.43 -13.11
CA SER A 529 -34.91 -16.04 -14.45
C SER A 529 -34.33 -17.46 -14.41
N GLU A 530 -34.99 -18.41 -15.08
CA GLU A 530 -34.51 -19.81 -15.18
C GLU A 530 -33.09 -19.89 -15.75
N ARG A 531 -32.77 -19.01 -16.71
CA ARG A 531 -31.41 -18.95 -17.30
C ARG A 531 -30.37 -18.52 -16.28
N LEU A 532 -30.70 -17.61 -15.37
CA LEU A 532 -29.80 -17.16 -14.31
C LEU A 532 -29.56 -18.30 -13.29
N LEU A 533 -30.62 -19.00 -12.90
CA LEU A 533 -30.54 -20.16 -11.99
C LEU A 533 -29.71 -21.30 -12.59
N LEU A 534 -29.91 -21.61 -13.87
CA LEU A 534 -29.15 -22.66 -14.56
C LEU A 534 -27.65 -22.34 -14.62
N VAL A 535 -27.30 -21.09 -14.93
CA VAL A 535 -25.89 -20.66 -14.96
C VAL A 535 -25.28 -20.70 -13.56
N ALA A 536 -25.99 -20.23 -12.54
CA ALA A 536 -25.54 -20.29 -11.15
C ALA A 536 -25.29 -21.74 -10.69
N LYS A 537 -26.21 -22.66 -10.99
CA LYS A 537 -26.05 -24.09 -10.72
C LYS A 537 -24.80 -24.64 -11.43
N ASN A 538 -24.65 -24.36 -12.73
CA ASN A 538 -23.51 -24.85 -13.50
C ASN A 538 -22.17 -24.33 -12.96
N ILE A 539 -22.11 -23.09 -12.45
CA ILE A 539 -20.91 -22.55 -11.79
C ILE A 539 -20.61 -23.36 -10.52
N ILE A 540 -21.60 -23.60 -9.66
CA ILE A 540 -21.43 -24.41 -8.45
C ILE A 540 -20.97 -25.83 -8.80
N SER A 541 -21.66 -26.55 -9.70
CA SER A 541 -21.28 -27.91 -10.10
C SER A 541 -19.86 -27.95 -10.68
N THR A 542 -19.47 -26.93 -11.46
CA THR A 542 -18.11 -26.83 -12.03
C THR A 542 -17.06 -26.63 -10.93
N ILE A 543 -17.31 -25.74 -9.97
CA ILE A 543 -16.40 -25.52 -8.83
C ILE A 543 -16.29 -26.80 -7.97
N LEU A 544 -17.39 -27.52 -7.77
CA LEU A 544 -17.41 -28.76 -6.99
C LEU A 544 -16.61 -29.90 -7.64
N SER A 545 -16.47 -29.93 -8.96
CA SER A 545 -15.59 -30.91 -9.63
C SER A 545 -14.12 -30.81 -9.17
N VAL A 546 -13.67 -29.62 -8.74
CA VAL A 546 -12.32 -29.43 -8.17
C VAL A 546 -12.20 -30.08 -6.80
N ASN A 547 -13.29 -30.11 -6.02
CA ASN A 547 -13.29 -30.75 -4.71
C ASN A 547 -13.20 -32.28 -4.81
N ASP A 548 -13.75 -32.88 -5.86
CA ASP A 548 -13.60 -34.32 -6.11
C ASP A 548 -12.13 -34.67 -6.38
N GLU A 549 -11.40 -33.75 -7.01
CA GLU A 549 -9.98 -33.87 -7.34
C GLU A 549 -9.04 -33.25 -6.28
N ARG A 550 -9.55 -32.97 -5.06
CA ARG A 550 -8.83 -32.22 -4.02
C ARG A 550 -7.44 -32.77 -3.66
N GLU A 551 -7.25 -34.08 -3.72
CA GLU A 551 -5.95 -34.72 -3.42
C GLU A 551 -4.95 -34.47 -4.55
N ARG A 552 -5.40 -34.64 -5.81
CA ARG A 552 -4.62 -34.33 -7.01
C ARG A 552 -4.32 -32.84 -7.14
N ALA A 553 -5.16 -32.00 -6.55
CA ALA A 553 -5.07 -30.54 -6.63
C ALA A 553 -4.50 -29.88 -5.35
N ARG A 554 -3.94 -30.68 -4.44
CA ARG A 554 -3.44 -30.23 -3.15
C ARG A 554 -2.34 -29.17 -3.24
N GLU A 555 -1.44 -29.27 -4.21
CA GLU A 555 -0.30 -28.36 -4.41
C GLU A 555 -0.75 -26.92 -4.73
N VAL A 556 -1.89 -26.79 -5.39
CA VAL A 556 -2.48 -25.52 -5.88
C VAL A 556 -3.69 -25.09 -5.06
N ARG A 557 -3.95 -25.74 -3.91
CA ARG A 557 -5.06 -25.43 -3.00
C ARG A 557 -5.14 -23.96 -2.61
N SER A 558 -4.00 -23.28 -2.49
CA SER A 558 -3.95 -21.86 -2.15
C SER A 558 -4.64 -20.95 -3.17
N ASP A 559 -4.96 -21.42 -4.38
CA ASP A 559 -5.61 -20.60 -5.41
C ASP A 559 -7.12 -20.76 -5.42
N PHE A 560 -7.65 -21.78 -4.75
CA PHE A 560 -9.08 -22.10 -4.83
C PHE A 560 -9.97 -21.05 -4.19
N PHE A 561 -9.44 -20.20 -3.30
CA PHE A 561 -10.26 -19.08 -2.82
C PHE A 561 -10.65 -18.14 -3.95
N GLY A 562 -9.75 -17.95 -4.94
CA GLY A 562 -10.01 -17.17 -6.14
C GLY A 562 -11.00 -17.84 -7.10
N LEU A 563 -11.41 -19.08 -6.84
CA LEU A 563 -12.48 -19.77 -7.55
C LEU A 563 -13.79 -19.80 -6.74
N PHE A 564 -13.71 -20.25 -5.49
CA PHE A 564 -14.89 -20.46 -4.67
C PHE A 564 -15.55 -19.13 -4.29
N LEU A 565 -14.78 -18.11 -3.87
CA LEU A 565 -15.38 -16.88 -3.38
C LEU A 565 -15.97 -16.01 -4.49
N PRO A 566 -15.21 -15.53 -5.50
CA PRO A 566 -15.73 -14.56 -6.46
C PRO A 566 -16.76 -15.15 -7.43
N TYR A 567 -16.71 -16.45 -7.73
CA TYR A 567 -17.65 -17.11 -8.65
C TYR A 567 -18.73 -17.90 -7.91
N GLY A 568 -18.33 -18.66 -6.90
CA GLY A 568 -19.21 -19.57 -6.19
C GLY A 568 -20.16 -18.86 -5.23
N LEU A 569 -19.70 -17.85 -4.49
CA LEU A 569 -20.53 -17.20 -3.47
C LEU A 569 -21.76 -16.47 -4.06
N PRO A 570 -21.64 -15.63 -5.11
CA PRO A 570 -22.80 -15.01 -5.75
C PRO A 570 -23.75 -16.04 -6.37
N SER A 571 -23.19 -17.12 -6.93
CA SER A 571 -23.99 -18.22 -7.49
C SER A 571 -24.79 -18.96 -6.40
N ALA A 572 -24.14 -19.26 -5.28
CA ALA A 572 -24.77 -19.89 -4.12
C ALA A 572 -25.87 -19.00 -3.52
N GLU A 573 -25.65 -17.68 -3.45
CA GLU A 573 -26.64 -16.72 -2.97
C GLU A 573 -27.92 -16.78 -3.81
N ILE A 574 -27.83 -16.66 -5.13
CA ILE A 574 -28.99 -16.66 -6.02
C ILE A 574 -29.78 -17.97 -5.90
N LEU A 575 -29.09 -19.12 -5.86
CA LEU A 575 -29.72 -20.42 -5.68
C LEU A 575 -30.42 -20.55 -4.32
N THR A 576 -29.77 -20.05 -3.26
CA THR A 576 -30.33 -20.08 -1.91
C THR A 576 -31.57 -19.19 -1.79
N LYS A 577 -31.53 -17.96 -2.34
CA LYS A 577 -32.68 -17.04 -2.40
C LYS A 577 -33.87 -17.67 -3.13
N GLU A 578 -33.64 -18.39 -4.22
CA GLU A 578 -34.70 -19.09 -4.95
C GLU A 578 -35.30 -20.27 -4.17
N LEU A 579 -34.46 -21.07 -3.49
CA LEU A 579 -34.94 -22.18 -2.64
C LEU A 579 -35.85 -21.71 -1.50
N LEU A 580 -35.52 -20.54 -0.98
CA LEU A 580 -36.19 -19.81 0.09
C LEU A 580 -37.54 -19.22 -0.34
N ARG A 581 -37.62 -18.65 -1.54
CA ARG A 581 -38.88 -18.18 -2.16
C ARG A 581 -39.87 -19.30 -2.47
N ARG A 582 -39.42 -20.57 -2.46
CA ARG A 582 -40.25 -21.76 -2.66
C ARG A 582 -40.50 -22.46 -1.30
N PRO A 583 -41.38 -21.95 -0.44
CA PRO A 583 -41.92 -22.77 0.63
C PRO A 583 -42.78 -23.86 -0.01
N SER A 584 -42.74 -25.05 0.57
CA SER A 584 -43.52 -26.23 0.21
C SER A 584 -45.04 -25.98 0.34
N LEU A 585 -45.62 -25.14 -0.52
CA LEU A 585 -47.04 -25.12 -0.83
C LEU A 585 -47.22 -25.77 -2.19
N GLY A 586 -47.92 -26.90 -2.20
CA GLY A 586 -48.30 -27.57 -3.43
C GLY A 586 -49.19 -26.69 -4.28
N THR A 587 -48.66 -26.15 -5.38
CA THR A 587 -49.44 -25.85 -6.57
C THR A 587 -48.51 -25.75 -7.78
N ASP A 588 -48.87 -26.55 -8.80
CA ASP A 588 -48.35 -26.73 -10.16
C ASP A 588 -46.86 -27.10 -10.41
N PRO A 589 -46.59 -28.35 -10.88
CA PRO A 589 -45.27 -28.85 -11.28
C PRO A 589 -44.65 -28.21 -12.54
N ALA A 590 -45.21 -27.14 -13.10
CA ALA A 590 -45.07 -26.84 -14.53
C ALA A 590 -43.99 -25.81 -14.92
N GLU A 591 -43.37 -25.05 -14.01
CA GLU A 591 -42.61 -23.86 -14.47
C GLU A 591 -41.12 -23.75 -14.12
N THR A 592 -40.48 -24.72 -13.45
CA THR A 592 -39.00 -24.75 -13.40
C THR A 592 -38.41 -26.15 -13.23
N HIS A 593 -37.53 -26.55 -14.16
CA HIS A 593 -36.98 -27.91 -14.27
C HIS A 593 -35.81 -28.26 -13.34
N LEU A 594 -35.40 -27.36 -12.42
CA LEU A 594 -34.22 -27.61 -11.59
C LEU A 594 -34.56 -28.44 -10.33
N PRO A 595 -33.94 -29.62 -10.12
CA PRO A 595 -34.25 -30.50 -8.99
C PRO A 595 -33.79 -29.89 -7.65
N ARG A 596 -34.75 -29.49 -6.82
CA ARG A 596 -34.55 -28.87 -5.50
C ARG A 596 -33.54 -29.62 -4.61
N ALA A 597 -33.69 -30.93 -4.50
CA ALA A 597 -32.84 -31.78 -3.65
C ALA A 597 -31.37 -31.80 -4.13
N GLU A 598 -31.14 -31.73 -5.44
CA GLU A 598 -29.79 -31.67 -6.00
C GLU A 598 -29.10 -30.36 -5.63
N ILE A 599 -29.80 -29.23 -5.76
CA ILE A 599 -29.27 -27.90 -5.39
C ILE A 599 -28.90 -27.86 -3.90
N ILE A 600 -29.78 -28.34 -3.01
CA ILE A 600 -29.51 -28.38 -1.57
C ILE A 600 -28.26 -29.23 -1.27
N ARG A 601 -28.11 -30.39 -1.94
CA ARG A 601 -26.94 -31.25 -1.79
C ARG A 601 -25.67 -30.54 -2.25
N GLU A 602 -25.67 -29.93 -3.44
CA GLU A 602 -24.52 -29.21 -3.98
C GLU A 602 -24.13 -28.02 -3.10
N LEU A 603 -25.10 -27.23 -2.62
CA LEU A 603 -24.84 -26.09 -1.71
C LEU A 603 -24.28 -26.55 -0.35
N THR A 604 -24.77 -27.67 0.19
CA THR A 604 -24.21 -28.28 1.41
C THR A 604 -22.75 -28.69 1.22
N VAL A 605 -22.42 -29.32 0.08
CA VAL A 605 -21.03 -29.68 -0.25
C VAL A 605 -20.19 -28.42 -0.42
N TYR A 606 -20.69 -27.43 -1.15
CA TYR A 606 -20.01 -26.14 -1.36
C TYR A 606 -19.69 -25.43 -0.04
N ALA A 607 -20.66 -25.33 0.87
CA ALA A 607 -20.46 -24.79 2.22
C ALA A 607 -19.39 -25.57 3.00
N SER A 608 -19.38 -26.90 2.87
CA SER A 608 -18.36 -27.74 3.50
C SER A 608 -16.96 -27.48 2.91
N CYS A 609 -16.86 -27.26 1.60
CA CYS A 609 -15.60 -26.97 0.92
C CYS A 609 -14.96 -25.67 1.38
N LEU A 610 -15.72 -24.66 1.83
CA LEU A 610 -15.16 -23.37 2.28
C LEU A 610 -14.15 -23.52 3.42
N SER A 611 -14.34 -24.48 4.33
CA SER A 611 -13.36 -24.78 5.39
C SER A 611 -12.06 -25.39 4.85
N TRP A 612 -12.14 -26.11 3.73
CA TRP A 612 -10.97 -26.66 3.06
C TRP A 612 -10.30 -25.61 2.18
N VAL A 613 -11.03 -24.76 1.48
CA VAL A 613 -10.41 -23.73 0.62
C VAL A 613 -9.57 -22.73 1.44
N ALA A 614 -10.03 -22.36 2.63
CA ALA A 614 -9.29 -21.44 3.49
C ALA A 614 -8.20 -22.18 4.30
N ARG A 615 -6.96 -21.68 4.26
CA ARG A 615 -5.86 -22.24 5.06
C ARG A 615 -5.87 -21.60 6.45
N PRO A 616 -5.58 -22.33 7.54
CA PRO A 616 -5.38 -21.70 8.83
C PRO A 616 -4.31 -20.61 8.75
N GLY A 617 -4.65 -19.38 9.16
CA GLY A 617 -3.76 -18.22 9.09
C GLY A 617 -3.73 -17.46 7.75
N SER A 618 -4.52 -17.86 6.74
CA SER A 618 -4.75 -17.01 5.56
C SER A 618 -5.77 -15.92 5.86
N TRP A 619 -5.70 -14.81 5.12
CA TRP A 619 -6.54 -13.63 5.35
C TRP A 619 -8.06 -13.92 5.21
N ASN A 620 -8.41 -14.92 4.41
CA ASN A 620 -9.80 -15.33 4.15
C ASN A 620 -10.31 -16.44 5.09
N ALA A 621 -9.51 -16.91 6.05
CA ALA A 621 -9.87 -18.02 6.92
C ALA A 621 -11.11 -17.75 7.77
N GLU A 622 -11.19 -16.56 8.36
CA GLU A 622 -12.33 -16.19 9.20
C GLU A 622 -13.58 -15.95 8.36
N PHE A 623 -13.44 -15.17 7.28
CA PHE A 623 -14.50 -14.95 6.29
C PHE A 623 -15.11 -16.26 5.78
N CYS A 624 -14.31 -17.26 5.41
CA CYS A 624 -14.84 -18.55 4.95
C CYS A 624 -15.60 -19.32 6.04
N LYS A 625 -15.22 -19.21 7.32
CA LYS A 625 -15.96 -19.82 8.44
C LYS A 625 -17.31 -19.15 8.62
N GLU A 626 -17.35 -17.82 8.55
CA GLU A 626 -18.57 -17.03 8.68
C GLU A 626 -19.57 -17.34 7.57
N VAL A 627 -19.08 -17.32 6.32
CA VAL A 627 -19.89 -17.64 5.14
C VAL A 627 -20.43 -19.07 5.23
N LYS A 628 -19.58 -20.03 5.62
CA LYS A 628 -20.02 -21.41 5.85
C LYS A 628 -21.12 -21.48 6.91
N ALA A 629 -20.92 -20.85 8.06
CA ALA A 629 -21.89 -20.88 9.16
C ALA A 629 -23.24 -20.27 8.73
N LYS A 630 -23.20 -19.17 7.98
CA LYS A 630 -24.41 -18.52 7.44
C LYS A 630 -25.12 -19.41 6.42
N LEU A 631 -24.40 -19.96 5.44
CA LEU A 631 -24.97 -20.86 4.42
C LEU A 631 -25.60 -22.10 5.06
N ILE A 632 -24.94 -22.74 6.03
CA ILE A 632 -25.49 -23.91 6.72
C ILE A 632 -26.78 -23.55 7.47
N ARG A 633 -26.82 -22.42 8.20
CA ARG A 633 -28.05 -21.98 8.90
C ARG A 633 -29.22 -21.79 7.93
N ILE A 634 -28.97 -21.21 6.75
CA ILE A 634 -30.02 -21.01 5.76
C ILE A 634 -30.47 -22.35 5.16
N LEU A 635 -29.53 -23.25 4.87
CA LEU A 635 -29.87 -24.59 4.39
C LEU A 635 -30.68 -25.38 5.44
N ASP A 636 -30.34 -25.25 6.72
CA ASP A 636 -31.11 -25.87 7.82
C ASP A 636 -32.54 -25.32 7.89
N GLN A 637 -32.74 -24.02 7.66
CA GLN A 637 -34.09 -23.42 7.57
C GLN A 637 -34.86 -23.92 6.34
N ILE A 638 -34.19 -24.07 5.19
CA ILE A 638 -34.78 -24.60 3.95
C ILE A 638 -35.24 -26.06 4.14
N ILE A 639 -34.47 -26.85 4.89
CA ILE A 639 -34.74 -28.28 5.14
C ILE A 639 -35.77 -28.44 6.27
N ASN A 640 -35.67 -27.65 7.34
CA ASN A 640 -36.50 -27.71 8.54
C ASN A 640 -37.18 -26.36 8.83
N PRO A 641 -38.25 -25.99 8.11
CA PRO A 641 -38.94 -24.71 8.29
C PRO A 641 -39.62 -24.52 9.65
N SER A 642 -39.68 -25.57 10.49
CA SER A 642 -40.35 -25.57 11.81
C SER A 642 -39.52 -25.01 12.98
N ASN A 643 -38.24 -24.72 12.77
CA ASN A 643 -37.34 -24.18 13.82
C ASN A 643 -37.07 -22.69 13.58
N ASN A 644 -38.01 -21.82 13.95
CA ASN A 644 -37.64 -20.44 14.29
C ASN A 644 -36.74 -20.47 15.55
N PRO A 645 -35.69 -19.65 15.64
CA PRO A 645 -34.92 -19.54 16.88
C PRO A 645 -35.83 -19.06 18.02
N PRO A 646 -35.61 -19.49 19.28
CA PRO A 646 -36.41 -19.03 20.39
C PRO A 646 -36.28 -17.52 20.56
N HIS A 647 -37.42 -16.85 20.61
CA HIS A 647 -37.56 -15.47 21.04
C HIS A 647 -36.75 -15.24 22.32
N LEU A 648 -35.85 -14.25 22.31
CA LEU A 648 -35.44 -13.58 23.53
C LEU A 648 -36.68 -12.82 24.04
N GLU A 649 -37.23 -13.31 25.14
CA GLU A 649 -38.33 -12.70 25.87
C GLU A 649 -38.04 -11.21 26.13
N GLN A 650 -38.80 -10.33 25.49
CA GLN A 650 -39.15 -9.05 26.08
C GLN A 650 -40.48 -9.26 26.79
N ASP A 651 -40.43 -9.23 28.12
CA ASP A 651 -41.62 -9.15 28.95
C ASP A 651 -42.41 -7.86 28.65
N GLY A 652 -43.68 -8.06 28.33
CA GLY A 652 -44.78 -7.17 28.70
C GLY A 652 -45.04 -5.95 27.80
N ILE A 653 -46.05 -6.05 26.93
CA ILE A 653 -47.38 -5.42 27.11
C ILE A 653 -48.27 -5.72 25.88
N SER A 654 -49.40 -6.37 26.16
CA SER A 654 -50.73 -6.37 25.53
C SER A 654 -50.95 -6.44 24.01
N ARG A 655 -51.77 -7.45 23.68
CA ARG A 655 -52.54 -7.73 22.46
C ARG A 655 -53.20 -6.50 21.83
N ASP A 656 -53.07 -6.35 20.50
CA ASP A 656 -54.18 -6.44 19.53
C ASP A 656 -53.71 -6.04 18.12
N ASN A 657 -53.72 -7.00 17.17
CA ASN A 657 -54.37 -6.87 15.86
C ASN A 657 -53.93 -7.97 14.89
N GLN A 658 -54.92 -8.78 14.47
CA GLN A 658 -54.85 -9.61 13.28
C GLN A 658 -54.71 -8.72 12.04
N GLY A 659 -53.48 -8.52 11.59
CA GLY A 659 -53.16 -7.88 10.31
C GLY A 659 -51.75 -8.21 9.77
N ASN A 660 -50.93 -8.93 10.55
CA ASN A 660 -49.48 -8.94 10.35
C ASN A 660 -48.92 -10.04 9.44
N ALA A 661 -49.67 -11.08 9.05
CA ALA A 661 -49.07 -12.23 8.34
C ALA A 661 -48.51 -11.87 6.93
N ASN A 662 -49.12 -10.91 6.24
CA ASN A 662 -48.62 -10.45 4.92
C ASN A 662 -47.57 -9.33 5.03
N GLN A 663 -47.52 -8.64 6.17
CA GLN A 663 -46.54 -7.58 6.44
C GLN A 663 -45.24 -8.17 7.03
N GLU A 664 -45.33 -9.27 7.80
CA GLU A 664 -44.17 -10.02 8.31
C GLU A 664 -43.46 -10.86 7.22
N LEU A 665 -44.18 -11.33 6.20
CA LEU A 665 -43.58 -11.92 4.99
C LEU A 665 -42.90 -10.86 4.10
N GLY A 666 -43.47 -9.64 4.06
CA GLY A 666 -42.87 -8.47 3.43
C GLY A 666 -41.61 -7.99 4.16
N ASP A 667 -41.65 -7.90 5.49
CA ASP A 667 -40.52 -7.49 6.34
C ASP A 667 -39.44 -8.59 6.44
N MET A 668 -39.81 -9.88 6.37
CA MET A 668 -38.84 -10.97 6.14
C MET A 668 -38.20 -10.86 4.75
N MET A 669 -38.97 -10.63 3.68
CA MET A 669 -38.38 -10.46 2.34
C MET A 669 -37.47 -9.23 2.25
N ILE A 670 -37.80 -8.13 2.93
CA ILE A 670 -36.92 -6.96 3.07
C ILE A 670 -35.62 -7.35 3.77
N GLY A 671 -35.65 -8.20 4.82
CA GLY A 671 -34.45 -8.76 5.44
C GLY A 671 -33.62 -9.71 4.55
N TRP A 672 -34.17 -10.20 3.43
CA TRP A 672 -33.58 -11.26 2.58
C TRP A 672 -32.98 -10.72 1.29
N ASP A 673 -33.34 -9.50 0.91
CA ASP A 673 -32.54 -8.71 -0.04
C ASP A 673 -31.10 -8.50 0.47
N HIS A 674 -30.88 -8.66 1.79
CA HIS A 674 -29.62 -8.42 2.50
C HIS A 674 -28.78 -9.67 2.84
N LEU A 675 -28.89 -10.80 2.13
CA LEU A 675 -27.99 -11.93 2.39
C LEU A 675 -26.50 -11.53 2.28
N PHE A 676 -26.18 -10.53 1.45
CA PHE A 676 -24.87 -9.87 1.40
C PHE A 676 -24.98 -8.36 1.12
N ASP A 677 -25.90 -7.65 1.78
CA ASP A 677 -25.77 -6.18 1.88
C ASP A 677 -24.74 -5.86 2.98
N TRP A 678 -23.47 -6.05 2.63
CA TRP A 678 -22.32 -5.79 3.51
C TRP A 678 -21.97 -4.30 3.60
N ASP A 679 -22.83 -3.41 3.08
CA ASP A 679 -22.56 -1.97 3.06
C ASP A 679 -23.49 -1.14 3.97
N ARG A 680 -24.50 -1.74 4.62
CA ARG A 680 -25.36 -1.01 5.58
C ARG A 680 -25.84 -1.85 6.77
N GLY A 681 -24.92 -2.16 7.68
CA GLY A 681 -25.27 -2.40 9.10
C GLY A 681 -24.92 -3.77 9.66
N GLY A 682 -23.89 -3.81 10.51
CA GLY A 682 -23.83 -4.73 11.65
C GLY A 682 -22.94 -5.98 11.51
N HIS A 683 -21.64 -5.78 11.77
CA HIS A 683 -20.65 -6.78 12.19
C HIS A 683 -20.23 -7.88 11.20
N TRP A 684 -19.27 -7.55 10.32
CA TRP A 684 -17.95 -8.20 10.32
C TRP A 684 -16.84 -7.19 10.02
N ASP A 685 -15.85 -7.26 10.88
CA ASP A 685 -14.69 -6.39 11.04
C ASP A 685 -13.61 -6.78 10.02
N SER A 686 -13.59 -6.12 8.86
CA SER A 686 -12.40 -6.03 8.01
C SER A 686 -12.43 -4.80 7.09
N GLY A 687 -11.87 -3.69 7.59
CA GLY A 687 -11.04 -2.82 6.76
C GLY A 687 -11.68 -1.90 5.71
N LEU A 688 -13.00 -1.67 5.72
CA LEU A 688 -13.62 -0.59 4.93
C LEU A 688 -13.67 0.78 5.64
N ASP A 689 -13.26 0.85 6.92
CA ASP A 689 -13.05 2.11 7.63
C ASP A 689 -11.71 2.82 7.30
N PHE A 690 -10.87 2.24 6.43
CA PHE A 690 -9.60 2.85 6.01
C PHE A 690 -9.72 3.80 4.81
N LEU A 691 -10.87 3.77 4.10
CA LEU A 691 -11.17 4.70 2.98
C LEU A 691 -12.13 5.82 3.39
N CYS A 692 -12.76 5.70 4.56
CA CYS A 692 -13.32 6.86 5.21
C CYS A 692 -12.16 7.61 5.88
N GLU A 693 -11.92 8.85 5.46
CA GLU A 693 -11.06 9.75 6.21
C GLU A 693 -11.42 9.65 7.72
N PRO A 694 -10.45 9.35 8.62
CA PRO A 694 -10.72 9.31 10.05
C PRO A 694 -11.51 10.56 10.46
N VAL A 695 -12.64 10.41 11.14
CA VAL A 695 -13.48 11.57 11.49
C VAL A 695 -12.82 12.37 12.63
N PHE A 696 -12.00 11.69 13.44
CA PHE A 696 -11.31 12.27 14.59
C PHE A 696 -9.85 11.81 14.66
N TYR A 697 -8.98 12.66 15.19
CA TYR A 697 -7.65 12.27 15.68
C TYR A 697 -7.72 12.13 17.20
N ILE A 698 -7.25 11.00 17.75
CA ILE A 698 -7.11 10.81 19.19
C ILE A 698 -5.61 10.80 19.52
N VAL A 699 -5.15 11.78 20.29
CA VAL A 699 -3.73 11.91 20.65
C VAL A 699 -3.55 11.63 22.14
N ALA A 700 -2.88 10.53 22.45
CA ALA A 700 -2.57 10.11 23.80
C ALA A 700 -1.17 10.57 24.22
N ILE A 701 -1.05 11.23 25.36
CA ILE A 701 0.18 11.82 25.89
C ILE A 701 0.43 11.20 27.27
N HIS A 702 1.52 10.43 27.38
CA HIS A 702 1.86 9.76 28.63
C HIS A 702 2.45 10.73 29.67
N GLY A 703 2.48 10.30 30.93
CA GLY A 703 3.13 11.02 32.03
C GLY A 703 4.65 10.86 32.09
N ASP A 704 5.25 11.49 33.10
CA ASP A 704 6.68 11.43 33.36
C ASP A 704 7.17 10.00 33.65
N GLY A 705 8.39 9.68 33.21
CA GLY A 705 8.97 8.33 33.22
C GLY A 705 8.22 7.27 32.40
N GLY A 706 7.20 7.68 31.63
CA GLY A 706 6.34 6.79 30.84
C GLY A 706 6.91 6.42 29.46
N HIS A 707 6.33 5.40 28.83
CA HIS A 707 6.58 5.03 27.43
C HIS A 707 5.27 5.10 26.66
N TYR A 708 5.29 5.62 25.43
CA TYR A 708 4.11 5.80 24.58
C TYR A 708 3.25 4.55 24.41
N GLN A 709 3.80 3.35 24.59
CA GLN A 709 3.04 2.09 24.59
C GLN A 709 2.81 1.51 26.00
N ASN A 710 3.84 1.47 26.85
CA ASN A 710 3.77 0.73 28.12
C ASN A 710 2.91 1.45 29.16
N SER A 711 2.82 2.78 29.09
CA SER A 711 2.00 3.57 30.01
C SER A 711 0.52 3.16 29.95
N TRP A 712 0.04 2.84 28.75
CA TRP A 712 -1.34 2.47 28.45
C TRP A 712 -1.57 0.95 28.36
N THR A 713 -0.56 0.14 28.67
CA THR A 713 -0.66 -1.32 28.62
C THR A 713 -0.87 -1.88 30.01
N HIS A 714 -1.91 -2.70 30.19
CA HIS A 714 -2.15 -3.36 31.47
C HIS A 714 -1.06 -4.40 31.75
N PRO A 715 -0.39 -4.38 32.93
CA PRO A 715 0.84 -5.12 33.14
C PRO A 715 0.65 -6.64 33.15
N GLU A 716 -0.49 -7.14 33.62
CA GLU A 716 -0.78 -8.57 33.74
C GLU A 716 -1.40 -9.13 32.46
N THR A 717 -2.54 -8.59 32.05
CA THR A 717 -3.29 -9.02 30.85
C THR A 717 -2.63 -8.62 29.52
N LYS A 718 -1.63 -7.72 29.53
CA LYS A 718 -0.94 -7.17 28.34
C LYS A 718 -1.85 -6.46 27.33
N VAL A 719 -3.06 -6.10 27.73
CA VAL A 719 -4.00 -5.33 26.90
C VAL A 719 -3.51 -3.90 26.77
N PHE A 720 -3.26 -3.46 25.54
CA PHE A 720 -2.93 -2.09 25.19
C PHE A 720 -4.20 -1.41 24.70
N TRP A 721 -4.95 -0.79 25.61
CA TRP A 721 -6.34 -0.41 25.35
C TRP A 721 -6.53 0.63 24.24
N LEU A 722 -5.53 1.47 23.94
CA LEU A 722 -5.57 2.39 22.79
C LEU A 722 -5.64 1.63 21.45
N ARG A 723 -5.06 0.44 21.37
CA ARG A 723 -5.11 -0.44 20.18
C ARG A 723 -6.22 -1.48 20.29
N ASP A 724 -6.40 -2.05 21.48
CA ASP A 724 -7.21 -3.26 21.66
C ASP A 724 -8.68 -2.95 22.01
N LEU A 725 -8.98 -1.82 22.66
CA LEU A 725 -10.33 -1.49 23.15
C LEU A 725 -10.91 -0.21 22.51
N LEU A 726 -10.09 0.84 22.38
CA LEU A 726 -10.53 2.16 21.91
C LEU A 726 -11.10 2.17 20.49
N PRO A 727 -10.58 1.39 19.51
CA PRO A 727 -11.19 1.29 18.19
C PRO A 727 -12.63 0.77 18.20
N GLN A 728 -13.01 0.00 19.22
CA GLN A 728 -14.38 -0.52 19.38
C GLN A 728 -15.36 0.56 19.88
N ILE A 729 -14.84 1.61 20.52
CA ILE A 729 -15.63 2.70 21.12
C ILE A 729 -15.84 3.84 20.15
N VAL A 730 -14.76 4.25 19.48
CA VAL A 730 -14.76 5.35 18.50
C VAL A 730 -14.29 4.79 17.15
N PRO A 731 -15.16 4.03 16.44
CA PRO A 731 -14.85 3.54 15.11
C PRO A 731 -14.55 4.73 14.19
N ARG A 732 -13.59 4.60 13.28
CA ARG A 732 -13.12 5.67 12.36
C ARG A 732 -12.34 6.82 13.01
N SER A 733 -11.57 6.56 14.06
CA SER A 733 -10.60 7.52 14.63
C SER A 733 -9.15 7.12 14.32
N ARG A 734 -8.28 8.11 14.13
CA ARG A 734 -6.82 7.88 14.04
C ARG A 734 -6.23 8.04 15.43
N ILE A 735 -5.82 6.94 16.04
CA ILE A 735 -5.29 6.91 17.40
C ILE A 735 -3.76 6.98 17.34
N MET A 736 -3.19 7.94 18.05
CA MET A 736 -1.76 8.21 18.10
C MET A 736 -1.33 8.31 19.56
N SER A 737 -0.12 7.85 19.89
CA SER A 737 0.47 8.02 21.22
C SER A 737 1.79 8.76 21.07
N PHE A 738 1.88 9.93 21.68
CA PHE A 738 3.03 10.80 21.62
C PHE A 738 4.09 10.34 22.62
N GLY A 739 5.32 10.14 22.16
CA GLY A 739 6.45 9.68 22.97
C GLY A 739 7.52 10.76 23.13
N TYR A 740 7.88 11.09 24.36
CA TYR A 740 8.99 12.01 24.66
C TYR A 740 9.95 11.38 25.68
N HIS A 741 11.24 11.75 25.60
CA HIS A 741 12.27 11.23 26.51
C HIS A 741 12.13 11.87 27.90
N ALA A 742 11.32 11.25 28.75
CA ALA A 742 11.27 11.54 30.17
C ALA A 742 12.48 10.87 30.87
N SER A 743 13.35 11.67 31.49
CA SER A 743 14.48 11.15 32.27
C SER A 743 13.97 10.41 33.53
N LYS A 744 14.80 9.57 34.17
CA LYS A 744 14.47 8.94 35.46
C LYS A 744 14.54 9.91 36.66
N SER A 745 15.02 11.14 36.43
CA SER A 745 14.77 12.29 37.29
C SER A 745 13.38 12.82 36.99
N SER A 746 12.62 13.30 37.98
CA SER A 746 11.19 13.72 37.87
C SER A 746 10.85 14.84 36.88
N PHE A 747 11.76 15.13 35.94
CA PHE A 747 11.66 16.14 34.89
C PHE A 747 12.42 15.68 33.63
N PRO A 748 11.88 15.96 32.43
CA PRO A 748 12.53 15.65 31.17
C PRO A 748 13.83 16.46 30.98
N ALA A 749 14.79 15.89 30.24
CA ALA A 749 16.06 16.56 29.93
C ALA A 749 15.90 17.73 28.93
N THR A 750 14.75 17.78 28.25
CA THR A 750 14.34 18.83 27.31
C THR A 750 13.31 19.73 28.00
N PRO A 751 13.41 21.06 27.90
CA PRO A 751 12.42 21.98 28.47
C PRO A 751 11.00 21.61 28.07
N THR A 752 10.06 21.71 29.00
CA THR A 752 8.66 21.31 28.78
C THR A 752 8.01 22.09 27.64
N GLN A 753 8.38 23.37 27.49
CA GLN A 753 7.95 24.23 26.39
C GLN A 753 8.38 23.68 25.03
N ASP A 754 9.60 23.16 24.92
CA ASP A 754 10.11 22.60 23.66
C ASP A 754 9.37 21.30 23.32
N ILE A 755 9.02 20.48 24.31
CA ILE A 755 8.21 19.26 24.12
C ILE A 755 6.81 19.61 23.63
N ALA A 756 6.18 20.65 24.18
CA ALA A 756 4.89 21.15 23.71
C ALA A 756 4.95 21.66 22.26
N LEU A 757 6.02 22.36 21.88
CA LEU A 757 6.24 22.81 20.52
C LEU A 757 6.49 21.65 19.54
N ILE A 758 7.24 20.63 19.96
CA ILE A 758 7.46 19.40 19.17
C ILE A 758 6.11 18.70 18.93
N LEU A 759 5.29 18.54 19.97
CA LEU A 759 3.94 17.96 19.84
C LEU A 759 3.09 18.70 18.80
N LEU A 760 3.04 20.04 18.86
CA LEU A 760 2.30 20.86 17.90
C LEU A 760 2.85 20.73 16.48
N THR A 761 4.18 20.73 16.34
CA THR A 761 4.87 20.63 15.05
C THR A 761 4.58 19.29 14.39
N GLU A 762 4.74 18.17 15.11
CA GLU A 762 4.46 16.84 14.58
C GLU A 762 2.98 16.66 14.17
N ILE A 763 2.05 17.18 14.98
CA ILE A 763 0.62 17.15 14.62
C ILE A 763 0.35 17.99 13.37
N SER A 764 0.94 19.19 13.28
CA SER A 764 0.75 20.10 12.13
C SER A 764 1.35 19.51 10.85
N GLU A 765 2.57 18.98 10.90
CA GLU A 765 3.22 18.32 9.76
C GLU A 765 2.42 17.10 9.28
N LEU A 766 1.90 16.30 10.23
CA LEU A 766 1.05 15.15 9.91
C LEU A 766 -0.28 15.59 9.26
N ARG A 767 -0.91 16.67 9.76
CA ARG A 767 -2.14 17.23 9.18
C ARG A 767 -1.90 17.79 7.77
N ASN A 768 -0.85 18.57 7.57
CA ASN A 768 -0.48 19.15 6.27
C ASN A 768 -0.09 18.08 5.25
N GLY A 769 0.68 17.06 5.68
CA GLY A 769 1.10 15.96 4.81
C GLY A 769 -0.04 15.03 4.39
N THR A 770 -1.16 15.06 5.10
CA THR A 770 -2.35 14.24 4.81
C THR A 770 -3.57 15.03 4.34
N GLY A 771 -3.47 16.36 4.21
CA GLY A 771 -4.60 17.23 3.84
C GLY A 771 -5.74 17.23 4.86
N SER A 772 -5.43 17.02 6.15
CA SER A 772 -6.42 16.82 7.22
C SER A 772 -6.46 18.00 8.22
N GLU A 773 -6.19 19.23 7.77
CA GLU A 773 -6.03 20.41 8.63
C GLU A 773 -7.32 20.84 9.33
N LYS A 774 -8.48 20.36 8.87
CA LYS A 774 -9.80 20.65 9.47
C LYS A 774 -10.35 19.54 10.35
N ARG A 775 -9.54 18.52 10.63
CA ARG A 775 -10.03 17.33 11.31
C ARG A 775 -10.12 17.53 12.83
N PRO A 776 -11.26 17.17 13.44
CA PRO A 776 -11.42 17.17 14.89
C PRO A 776 -10.33 16.39 15.65
N VAL A 777 -9.87 16.91 16.79
CA VAL A 777 -8.85 16.29 17.65
C VAL A 777 -9.39 16.10 19.07
N ILE A 778 -9.19 14.91 19.62
CA ILE A 778 -9.46 14.56 21.01
C ILE A 778 -8.12 14.25 21.67
N PHE A 779 -7.86 14.85 22.82
CA PHE A 779 -6.63 14.58 23.56
C PHE A 779 -6.88 13.72 24.79
N LEU A 780 -6.00 12.75 25.01
CA LEU A 780 -5.90 11.97 26.25
C LEU A 780 -4.55 12.31 26.88
N ALA A 781 -4.53 12.92 28.06
CA ALA A 781 -3.26 13.29 28.69
C ALA A 781 -3.20 12.80 30.14
N HIS A 782 -2.12 12.11 30.49
CA HIS A 782 -1.90 11.55 31.82
C HIS A 782 -0.76 12.25 32.55
N SER A 783 -0.99 12.60 33.82
CA SER A 783 0.03 13.14 34.73
C SER A 783 0.80 14.30 34.09
N PHE A 784 2.13 14.24 33.98
CA PHE A 784 2.94 15.32 33.37
C PHE A 784 2.55 15.64 31.92
N GLY A 785 2.01 14.67 31.17
CA GLY A 785 1.47 14.90 29.83
C GLY A 785 0.37 15.96 29.78
N VAL A 786 -0.34 16.16 30.89
CA VAL A 786 -1.34 17.24 31.04
C VAL A 786 -0.69 18.61 30.92
N MET A 787 0.51 18.79 31.46
CA MET A 787 1.22 20.07 31.41
C MET A 787 1.71 20.41 30.01
N ILE A 788 2.26 19.40 29.33
CA ILE A 788 2.67 19.51 27.92
C ILE A 788 1.49 19.94 27.06
N LEU A 789 0.33 19.29 27.25
CA LEU A 789 -0.87 19.62 26.49
C LEU A 789 -1.44 21.01 26.83
N LYS A 790 -1.51 21.39 28.12
CA LYS A 790 -1.96 22.73 28.51
C LYS A 790 -1.08 23.81 27.86
N GLY A 791 0.24 23.63 27.84
CA GLY A 791 1.17 24.53 27.17
C GLY A 791 0.96 24.58 25.65
N ALA A 792 0.82 23.42 25.01
CA ALA A 792 0.54 23.33 23.59
C ALA A 792 -0.78 24.02 23.19
N LEU A 793 -1.82 23.95 24.03
CA LEU A 793 -3.11 24.61 23.77
C LEU A 793 -3.03 26.14 23.94
N VAL A 794 -2.28 26.62 24.93
CA VAL A 794 -2.00 28.05 25.09
C VAL A 794 -1.24 28.58 23.89
N ASP A 795 -0.17 27.89 23.48
CA ASP A 795 0.65 28.32 22.34
C ASP A 795 -0.14 28.25 21.02
N SER A 796 -0.91 27.20 20.77
CA SER A 796 -1.73 27.07 19.56
C SER A 796 -2.89 28.07 19.48
N SER A 797 -3.42 28.54 20.61
CA SER A 797 -4.47 29.58 20.62
C SER A 797 -4.00 30.91 20.01
N SER A 798 -2.71 31.21 20.09
CA SER A 798 -2.13 32.54 19.79
C SER A 798 -1.05 32.52 18.70
N SER A 799 -0.83 31.38 18.03
CA SER A 799 0.27 31.19 17.08
C SER A 799 -0.18 30.58 15.74
N ASN A 800 0.79 30.20 14.90
CA ASN A 800 0.55 29.59 13.58
C ASN A 800 -0.11 28.19 13.65
N PHE A 801 -0.30 27.62 14.84
CA PHE A 801 -0.97 26.34 15.08
C PHE A 801 -2.46 26.47 15.42
N HIS A 802 -3.07 27.62 15.09
CA HIS A 802 -4.47 27.92 15.42
C HIS A 802 -5.46 26.92 14.81
N ASP A 803 -5.08 26.23 13.73
CA ASP A 803 -5.84 25.13 13.16
C ASP A 803 -6.00 23.97 14.16
N ILE A 804 -4.95 23.61 14.90
CA ILE A 804 -5.03 22.53 15.90
C ILE A 804 -6.01 22.92 17.01
N TYR A 805 -5.89 24.13 17.56
CA TYR A 805 -6.77 24.62 18.63
C TYR A 805 -8.24 24.71 18.17
N SER A 806 -8.47 25.25 16.97
CA SER A 806 -9.83 25.47 16.42
C SER A 806 -10.60 24.18 16.17
N PHE A 807 -9.90 23.05 16.02
CA PHE A 807 -10.50 21.74 15.77
C PHE A 807 -10.37 20.80 16.97
N VAL A 808 -10.08 21.29 18.18
CA VAL A 808 -10.18 20.44 19.38
C VAL A 808 -11.66 20.17 19.69
N GLN A 809 -12.02 18.89 19.74
CA GLN A 809 -13.37 18.41 20.02
C GLN A 809 -13.59 18.08 21.50
N GLY A 810 -12.53 17.72 22.22
CA GLY A 810 -12.62 17.43 23.64
C GLY A 810 -11.31 16.91 24.24
N ILE A 811 -11.22 16.95 25.58
CA ILE A 811 -10.02 16.54 26.31
C ILE A 811 -10.37 15.67 27.52
N LEU A 812 -9.64 14.58 27.69
CA LEU A 812 -9.65 13.75 28.89
C LEU A 812 -8.29 13.85 29.59
N PHE A 813 -8.30 14.37 30.81
CA PHE A 813 -7.14 14.46 31.69
C PHE A 813 -7.18 13.34 32.73
N PHE A 814 -6.03 12.73 33.02
CA PHE A 814 -5.90 11.65 33.99
C PHE A 814 -4.83 11.99 35.04
N GLY A 815 -5.16 11.86 36.32
CA GLY A 815 -4.21 11.96 37.43
C GLY A 815 -3.66 13.37 37.64
N THR A 816 -4.39 14.40 37.24
CA THR A 816 -3.99 15.80 37.47
C THR A 816 -5.24 16.65 37.70
N PRO A 817 -5.35 17.34 38.86
CA PRO A 817 -6.52 18.16 39.17
C PRO A 817 -6.60 19.39 38.24
N PRO A 818 -7.81 19.98 38.08
CA PRO A 818 -7.98 21.22 37.30
C PRO A 818 -7.10 22.36 37.81
N ASP A 819 -7.11 22.60 39.13
CA ASP A 819 -6.24 23.56 39.79
C ASP A 819 -4.95 22.89 40.29
N ILE A 820 -3.87 23.19 39.59
CA ILE A 820 -2.50 22.75 39.90
C ILE A 820 -1.68 23.84 40.60
N SER A 821 -2.26 25.02 40.86
CA SER A 821 -1.56 26.18 41.42
C SER A 821 -0.90 25.85 42.76
N HIS A 822 -1.53 24.98 43.55
CA HIS A 822 -0.97 24.51 44.82
C HIS A 822 0.24 23.57 44.61
N GLY A 823 0.16 22.63 43.67
CA GLY A 823 1.25 21.69 43.37
C GLY A 823 2.47 22.37 42.72
N LEU A 824 2.25 23.33 41.83
CA LEU A 824 3.31 24.15 41.22
C LEU A 824 4.01 25.05 42.25
N LYS A 825 3.26 25.62 43.21
CA LYS A 825 3.85 26.37 44.34
C LYS A 825 4.73 25.48 45.22
N THR A 826 4.35 24.23 45.46
CA THR A 826 5.17 23.27 46.21
C THR A 826 6.44 22.88 45.45
N LEU A 827 6.35 22.62 44.14
CA LEU A 827 7.52 22.35 43.28
C LEU A 827 8.50 23.52 43.22
N LEU A 828 7.99 24.75 43.12
CA LEU A 828 8.82 25.96 43.15
C LEU A 828 9.45 26.23 44.50
N ALA A 829 8.76 25.91 45.60
CA ALA A 829 9.32 25.98 46.94
C ALA A 829 10.48 25.00 47.11
N ILE A 830 10.39 23.81 46.51
CA ILE A 830 11.46 22.79 46.53
C ILE A 830 12.65 23.23 45.65
N SER A 831 12.41 23.77 44.45
CA SER A 831 13.48 24.27 43.57
C SER A 831 14.21 25.50 44.12
N SER A 832 13.59 26.22 45.06
CA SER A 832 14.17 27.39 45.73
C SER A 832 15.10 27.03 46.89
N GLN A 833 15.14 25.76 47.34
CA GLN A 833 15.99 25.31 48.45
C GLN A 833 17.34 24.71 48.02
N GLU A 834 17.56 24.46 46.72
CA GLU A 834 18.83 23.97 46.17
C GLU A 834 19.74 25.11 45.70
N GLU A 835 20.10 26.04 46.58
CA GLU A 835 20.97 27.20 46.25
C GLU A 835 22.48 26.89 46.21
N THR A 836 22.91 25.63 46.11
CA THR A 836 24.35 25.29 46.21
C THR A 836 24.91 24.50 45.01
N LYS A 837 24.64 24.99 43.79
CA LYS A 837 25.46 24.95 42.55
C LYS A 837 24.53 25.02 41.33
N GLU A 838 24.63 26.09 40.53
CA GLU A 838 23.91 26.19 39.26
C GLU A 838 24.39 25.11 38.27
N SER A 839 23.66 24.00 38.20
CA SER A 839 23.82 23.00 37.15
C SER A 839 22.90 23.37 35.97
N PRO A 840 23.22 22.96 34.74
CA PRO A 840 22.31 23.14 33.59
C PRO A 840 20.91 22.59 33.83
N GLN A 841 20.79 21.57 34.69
CA GLN A 841 19.53 20.94 35.07
C GLN A 841 18.72 21.84 36.02
N THR A 842 19.32 22.46 37.04
CA THR A 842 18.60 23.35 37.96
C THR A 842 18.11 24.64 37.26
N LEU A 843 18.86 25.12 36.26
CA LEU A 843 18.42 26.24 35.40
C LEU A 843 17.24 25.84 34.48
N ALA A 844 17.26 24.64 33.91
CA ALA A 844 16.16 24.12 33.09
C ALA A 844 14.89 23.92 33.94
N LEU A 845 15.02 23.37 35.14
CA LEU A 845 13.92 23.19 36.09
C LEU A 845 13.27 24.51 36.50
N ARG A 846 14.08 25.55 36.76
CA ARG A 846 13.55 26.87 37.12
C ARG A 846 12.78 27.51 35.96
N LYS A 847 13.32 27.43 34.73
CA LYS A 847 12.63 27.92 33.53
C LYS A 847 11.33 27.17 33.26
N ASP A 848 11.34 25.85 33.42
CA ASP A 848 10.14 25.02 33.29
C ASP A 848 9.10 25.37 34.35
N ALA A 849 9.51 25.58 35.60
CA ALA A 849 8.58 25.93 36.68
C ALA A 849 7.98 27.34 36.52
N GLU A 850 8.77 28.32 36.07
CA GLU A 850 8.29 29.67 35.71
C GLU A 850 7.32 29.61 34.53
N TRP A 851 7.65 28.85 33.48
CA TRP A 851 6.77 28.66 32.33
C TRP A 851 5.47 27.94 32.71
N LEU A 852 5.52 26.88 33.52
CA LEU A 852 4.35 26.13 33.98
C LEU A 852 3.38 26.98 34.80
N GLN A 853 3.87 27.94 35.61
CA GLN A 853 3.01 28.90 36.31
C GLN A 853 2.27 29.82 35.34
N VAL A 854 2.98 30.33 34.32
CA VAL A 854 2.37 31.17 33.28
C VAL A 854 1.31 30.37 32.54
N ILE A 855 1.64 29.16 32.07
CA ILE A 855 0.71 28.27 31.36
C ILE A 855 -0.51 27.91 32.22
N ALA A 856 -0.34 27.63 33.51
CA ALA A 856 -1.47 27.33 34.39
C ALA A 856 -2.47 28.50 34.44
N SER A 857 -1.98 29.73 34.49
CA SER A 857 -2.82 30.93 34.51
C SER A 857 -3.46 31.25 33.15
N GLU A 858 -2.73 31.09 32.05
CA GLU A 858 -3.24 31.35 30.69
C GLU A 858 -4.23 30.26 30.24
N TYR A 859 -3.94 28.99 30.56
CA TYR A 859 -4.86 27.90 30.28
C TYR A 859 -6.18 28.05 31.05
N ALA A 860 -6.15 28.53 32.29
CA ALA A 860 -7.38 28.79 33.05
C ALA A 860 -8.30 29.81 32.36
N LYS A 861 -7.72 30.81 31.66
CA LYS A 861 -8.50 31.76 30.84
C LYS A 861 -9.10 31.07 29.61
N LEU A 862 -8.34 30.17 28.96
CA LEU A 862 -8.84 29.40 27.81
C LEU A 862 -9.95 28.42 28.21
N GLU A 863 -9.80 27.76 29.35
CA GLU A 863 -10.82 26.86 29.92
C GLU A 863 -12.09 27.65 30.30
N ALA A 864 -11.95 28.85 30.86
CA ALA A 864 -13.08 29.74 31.17
C ALA A 864 -13.76 30.33 29.92
N ALA A 865 -13.04 30.49 28.81
CA ALA A 865 -13.58 31.00 27.54
C ALA A 865 -14.46 29.98 26.82
N GLY A 866 -14.26 28.68 27.09
CA GLY A 866 -15.25 27.65 26.85
C GLY A 866 -15.41 27.16 25.41
N GLY A 867 -14.35 26.59 24.83
CA GLY A 867 -14.35 26.08 23.46
C GLY A 867 -14.76 24.61 23.25
N PHE A 868 -14.53 23.73 24.23
CA PHE A 868 -14.74 22.28 24.08
C PHE A 868 -14.90 21.59 25.46
N PRO A 869 -15.54 20.40 25.52
CA PRO A 869 -15.72 19.64 26.75
C PRO A 869 -14.40 19.11 27.32
N ILE A 870 -14.21 19.25 28.63
CA ILE A 870 -13.03 18.78 29.36
C ILE A 870 -13.46 17.86 30.51
N VAL A 871 -12.83 16.70 30.62
CA VAL A 871 -13.11 15.72 31.68
C VAL A 871 -11.83 15.37 32.42
N TYR A 872 -11.84 15.51 33.75
CA TYR A 872 -10.74 15.19 34.64
C TYR A 872 -11.04 13.91 35.41
N PHE A 873 -10.22 12.89 35.23
CA PHE A 873 -10.23 11.66 36.00
C PHE A 873 -9.16 11.74 37.09
N LEU A 874 -9.57 11.56 38.35
CA LEU A 874 -8.70 11.64 39.53
C LEU A 874 -8.81 10.35 40.36
N GLU A 875 -7.77 10.03 41.12
CA GLU A 875 -7.81 8.91 42.05
C GLU A 875 -8.82 9.18 43.18
N SER A 876 -9.45 8.10 43.66
CA SER A 876 -10.15 8.12 44.94
C SER A 876 -9.15 8.14 46.10
N PRO A 877 -9.39 8.96 47.15
CA PRO A 877 -8.57 8.90 48.36
C PRO A 877 -8.61 7.49 48.97
N HIS A 878 -7.46 6.98 49.41
CA HIS A 878 -7.33 5.63 49.94
C HIS A 878 -8.27 5.40 51.14
N GLY A 879 -9.18 4.43 51.04
CA GLY A 879 -9.97 3.93 52.17
C GLY A 879 -11.48 4.14 52.09
N GLU A 880 -12.01 4.77 51.05
CA GLU A 880 -13.45 4.82 50.78
C GLU A 880 -13.80 3.93 49.58
N GLU A 881 -14.68 2.95 49.77
CA GLU A 881 -15.34 2.27 48.64
C GLU A 881 -15.97 3.34 47.74
N PRO A 882 -16.00 3.16 46.41
CA PRO A 882 -16.79 4.01 45.54
C PRO A 882 -18.24 3.82 45.97
N ARG A 883 -18.76 4.70 46.84
CA ARG A 883 -20.19 4.81 47.04
C ARG A 883 -20.75 5.01 45.65
N GLY A 884 -21.52 4.04 45.17
CA GLY A 884 -22.48 4.28 44.12
C GLY A 884 -23.43 5.33 44.65
N GLU A 885 -23.05 6.61 44.53
CA GLU A 885 -24.01 7.68 44.56
C GLU A 885 -24.86 7.46 43.31
N ASN A 886 -26.07 6.97 43.54
CA ASN A 886 -27.18 7.23 42.66
C ASN A 886 -27.15 8.74 42.37
N LEU A 887 -26.66 9.11 41.18
CA LEU A 887 -26.95 10.40 40.60
C LEU A 887 -28.16 10.19 39.69
N ASP A 888 -29.28 9.89 40.35
CA ASP A 888 -30.57 10.33 39.85
C ASP A 888 -30.50 11.86 39.77
N GLU A 889 -30.72 12.40 38.57
CA GLU A 889 -31.33 13.72 38.35
C GLU A 889 -30.92 14.86 39.29
N GLU A 890 -29.61 15.15 39.46
CA GLU A 890 -29.18 16.45 40.00
C GLU A 890 -28.79 17.38 38.83
N GLU A 891 -29.70 18.32 38.56
CA GLU A 891 -29.60 19.51 37.71
C GLU A 891 -28.37 19.58 36.78
N GLU A 892 -28.59 19.35 35.49
CA GLU A 892 -27.68 19.69 34.41
C GLU A 892 -27.37 21.20 34.42
N LYS A 893 -26.42 21.63 35.24
CA LYS A 893 -25.61 22.80 34.92
C LYS A 893 -24.55 22.34 33.94
N GLU A 894 -24.64 22.84 32.71
CA GLU A 894 -23.60 22.75 31.68
C GLU A 894 -22.30 23.43 32.16
N SER A 895 -21.60 22.83 33.13
CA SER A 895 -20.19 23.13 33.33
C SER A 895 -19.39 22.36 32.29
N GLN A 896 -18.58 23.08 31.51
CA GLN A 896 -17.76 22.51 30.43
C GLN A 896 -16.64 21.60 30.95
N SER A 897 -16.19 21.80 32.19
CA SER A 897 -15.20 20.97 32.88
C SER A 897 -15.87 20.06 33.92
N ARG A 898 -15.66 18.74 33.83
CA ARG A 898 -16.20 17.73 34.76
C ARG A 898 -15.09 16.97 35.47
N VAL A 899 -15.29 16.60 36.74
CA VAL A 899 -14.33 15.80 37.53
C VAL A 899 -14.96 14.46 37.91
N ILE A 900 -14.22 13.37 37.73
CA ILE A 900 -14.67 11.99 37.93
C ILE A 900 -13.62 11.27 38.80
N ARG A 901 -14.08 10.48 39.77
CA ARG A 901 -13.22 9.69 40.65
C ARG A 901 -13.11 8.25 40.18
N MET A 902 -11.89 7.73 40.06
CA MET A 902 -11.58 6.37 39.63
C MET A 902 -11.12 5.51 40.82
N GLY A 903 -11.49 4.24 40.82
CA GLY A 903 -11.11 3.27 41.87
C GLY A 903 -9.67 2.78 41.82
N LYS A 904 -8.80 3.43 41.03
CA LYS A 904 -7.42 3.01 40.75
C LYS A 904 -6.38 4.01 41.24
N THR A 905 -5.17 3.51 41.48
CA THR A 905 -4.00 4.34 41.79
C THR A 905 -3.55 5.16 40.57
N HIS A 906 -2.78 6.22 40.81
CA HIS A 906 -2.32 7.18 39.79
C HIS A 906 -1.69 6.55 38.53
N GLY A 907 -0.88 5.51 38.71
CA GLY A 907 -0.27 4.78 37.58
C GLY A 907 -1.19 3.74 36.92
N MET A 908 -2.22 3.26 37.64
CA MET A 908 -3.14 2.22 37.17
C MET A 908 -4.39 2.77 36.50
N MET A 909 -4.75 4.03 36.74
CA MET A 909 -5.98 4.64 36.22
C MET A 909 -6.04 4.74 34.68
N ILE A 910 -4.90 4.60 33.99
CA ILE A 910 -4.82 4.57 32.52
C ILE A 910 -4.55 3.16 31.96
N ARG A 911 -4.71 2.12 32.79
CA ARG A 911 -4.42 0.72 32.44
C ARG A 911 -5.65 -0.14 32.71
N PHE A 912 -6.27 -0.62 31.65
CA PHE A 912 -7.52 -1.35 31.70
C PHE A 912 -7.33 -2.81 31.26
N PRO A 913 -7.71 -3.80 32.07
CA PRO A 913 -7.50 -5.20 31.75
C PRO A 913 -8.44 -5.73 30.66
N ASN A 914 -9.63 -5.16 30.50
CA ASN A 914 -10.65 -5.51 29.49
C ASN A 914 -11.80 -4.48 29.44
N ALA A 915 -12.73 -4.62 28.49
CA ALA A 915 -13.87 -3.72 28.30
C ALA A 915 -14.94 -3.76 29.41
N LYS A 916 -14.91 -4.75 30.32
CA LYS A 916 -15.86 -4.85 31.45
C LYS A 916 -15.36 -4.11 32.70
N ASP A 917 -14.14 -3.58 32.68
CA ASP A 917 -13.58 -2.79 33.76
C ASP A 917 -14.44 -1.54 34.06
N GLY A 918 -14.85 -1.36 35.31
CA GLY A 918 -15.79 -0.31 35.70
C GLY A 918 -15.25 1.10 35.46
N ASP A 919 -13.97 1.30 35.68
CA ASP A 919 -13.26 2.56 35.42
C ASP A 919 -13.14 2.83 33.91
N PHE A 920 -12.88 1.79 33.11
CA PHE A 920 -12.88 1.89 31.65
C PHE A 920 -14.25 2.28 31.08
N ARG A 921 -15.34 1.72 31.62
CA ARG A 921 -16.71 2.08 31.19
C ARG A 921 -17.03 3.55 31.43
N GLN A 922 -16.46 4.16 32.46
CA GLN A 922 -16.59 5.60 32.66
C GLN A 922 -15.86 6.38 31.56
N VAL A 923 -14.62 6.00 31.24
CA VAL A 923 -13.87 6.59 30.11
C VAL A 923 -14.62 6.42 28.79
N GLU A 924 -15.17 5.23 28.53
CA GLU A 924 -16.00 4.94 27.36
C GLU A 924 -17.23 5.85 27.27
N LYS A 925 -17.97 6.04 28.37
CA LYS A 925 -19.16 6.89 28.43
C LYS A 925 -18.86 8.32 27.98
N TYR A 926 -17.76 8.89 28.45
CA TYR A 926 -17.39 10.28 28.13
C TYR A 926 -16.76 10.42 26.75
N LEU A 927 -15.99 9.43 26.30
CA LEU A 927 -15.51 9.41 24.92
C LEU A 927 -16.67 9.37 23.93
N LYS A 928 -17.67 8.52 24.16
CA LYS A 928 -18.91 8.49 23.35
C LYS A 928 -19.61 9.84 23.35
N LYS A 929 -19.75 10.49 24.50
CA LYS A 929 -20.38 11.82 24.59
C LYS A 929 -19.65 12.92 23.82
N ILE A 930 -18.32 12.83 23.66
CA ILE A 930 -17.52 13.80 22.90
C ILE A 930 -17.62 13.53 21.39
N THR A 931 -17.85 12.27 20.99
CA THR A 931 -17.83 11.84 19.59
C THR A 931 -19.20 11.68 18.94
N THR A 932 -20.28 11.66 19.72
CA THR A 932 -21.69 11.79 19.28
C THR A 932 -22.13 13.24 19.29
#